data_AF-A0A7X8MCA1-F1
#
_entry.id   AF-A0A7X8MCA1-F1
#
_cell.length_a   1.000
_cell.length_b   1.000
_cell.length_c   1.000
_cell.angle_alpha   90.00
_cell.angle_beta   90.00
_cell.angle_gamma   90.00
#
_symmetry.space_group_name_H-M   'P 1'
#
loop_
_entity.id
_entity.type
_entity.pdbx_description
1 polymer ?
#
loop_
_entity_poly.entity_id
_entity_poly.type
_entity_poly.pdbx_seq_one_letter_code
_entity_poly.pdbx_strand_id
1 'polypeptide(L)'
;MTVACFLALAVYGRPALANDPGISLLWSVDLKTFLESAPTLADIDTDGRDEVLVAGREELIALNKSGKELWRWRTRQRFMTYPAVLQRPGSPALIYVADTGKLFSCLDGNGRVVWQAELNAANSWSAPVLNDLNQDGRIEVVTTDQTGIVWAFDAMSGRLIWKSQIVGMPANPAAADVDQNGGSELVFITSAGWVTMLDQNGALVWRHEIGGGSADWATSSPVLFAASDRQVRIVAASNAGLVVCLDAEGNRLWSLMAQAPIASTLSVGDLDQDGRADVFLITQTGRILRIDESGTLLWDIDMQGRSLASGALIDLDDDGRLEYLLCTQNGRMIGYDVNGEIIYHYQFPCRTINMTPTFGDVGRSRDDLEMVVTGGESGLTYCFATRARKTSRAHWTSYRKDDHNTAAWFGLSQSQGPSMTPKNLLWNQITTGEEIQFAIFNPNPSTTPLQASVVCVRPDGSKRTATTQIVSRTGTLSLLLQVTMPGSYEFNWTLQTDRGKKLVTGDKKLFLQPFVNDQALATRAVAGLQAVANTVADKMPLSAVALRREADVLEKAVADLAPQQRAVPAEHAFMVEQILRNTGALVSRSRRALRMSALVEQAGRMDSSASLIAFAGSMWENRRLNEQMPDIVETPLQIHRTVVAGEHEPVSLKLFNITDRTLQVRVHLPQPPAGLVVTPHYSIPIPTSQGEEAWDALPEMDESAVVSIPSLTTREIWLDIQVGDVQPGQYVLAAVFQALNGAGVMEAPANPHGVPAPETRVQLTLEVLPFTMAPSGAVRLCTWSPNQGAELKDLLDHGNNVFTVPHGTPQHDAASHYTQADFSRLDPILAGFKGHDVVALFSGFPALEGEFGSNLYRQNLAEYLGHLVLHMQRQGVDLEHFALYPIDEPGGHGWQYVNQLVAFGKMVRDINPR
;
A
#
# COMPACT_ATOMS: atom_id res chain seq x y z
N MET A 1 16.21 1.56 49.60
CA MET A 1 15.41 1.02 50.72
C MET A 1 14.61 -0.15 50.18
N THR A 2 14.97 -1.33 50.66
CA THR A 2 14.52 -2.65 50.22
C THR A 2 13.32 -3.06 51.06
N VAL A 3 12.20 -3.45 50.46
CA VAL A 3 11.20 -4.29 51.14
C VAL A 3 10.77 -5.39 50.17
N ALA A 4 11.09 -6.61 50.57
CA ALA A 4 10.76 -7.86 49.92
C ALA A 4 9.27 -8.19 50.04
N CYS A 5 8.72 -8.88 49.04
CA CYS A 5 7.53 -9.69 49.19
C CYS A 5 7.78 -11.04 48.52
N PHE A 6 7.92 -12.07 49.35
CA PHE A 6 7.87 -13.48 48.97
C PHE A 6 6.78 -14.15 49.82
N LEU A 7 5.99 -14.99 49.15
CA LEU A 7 5.14 -16.09 49.64
C LEU A 7 3.82 -15.79 50.39
N ALA A 8 2.73 -16.05 49.67
CA ALA A 8 1.61 -16.86 50.17
C ALA A 8 1.15 -17.84 49.08
N LEU A 9 1.53 -19.10 49.23
CA LEU A 9 1.05 -20.26 48.48
C LEU A 9 0.17 -21.05 49.46
N ALA A 10 -1.15 -21.06 49.27
CA ALA A 10 -2.07 -22.13 49.69
C ALA A 10 -3.55 -21.69 49.57
N VAL A 11 -4.30 -22.50 48.82
CA VAL A 11 -5.74 -22.77 48.99
C VAL A 11 -6.68 -21.57 48.83
N TYR A 12 -6.95 -21.21 47.59
CA TYR A 12 -8.28 -20.79 47.16
C TYR A 12 -8.59 -21.51 45.86
N GLY A 13 -9.73 -22.22 45.83
CA GLY A 13 -10.30 -22.70 44.57
C GLY A 13 -10.40 -21.51 43.63
N ARG A 14 -9.75 -21.62 42.47
CA ARG A 14 -9.86 -20.61 41.43
C ARG A 14 -11.34 -20.44 41.10
N PRO A 15 -11.88 -19.21 41.01
CA PRO A 15 -13.09 -19.03 40.22
C PRO A 15 -12.80 -19.58 38.83
N ALA A 16 -13.73 -20.35 38.26
CA ALA A 16 -13.61 -20.83 36.88
C ALA A 16 -13.25 -19.64 35.98
N LEU A 17 -12.23 -19.79 35.14
CA LEU A 17 -11.97 -18.86 34.04
C LEU A 17 -13.29 -18.74 33.27
N ALA A 18 -13.78 -17.52 33.07
CA ALA A 18 -15.08 -17.28 32.44
C ALA A 18 -15.17 -17.85 31.00
N ASN A 19 -14.04 -18.21 30.39
CA ASN A 19 -13.91 -18.78 29.05
C ASN A 19 -13.07 -20.07 29.10
N ASP A 20 -13.63 -21.17 29.62
CA ASP A 20 -13.04 -22.49 29.37
C ASP A 20 -13.37 -22.90 27.92
N PRO A 21 -12.37 -23.04 27.02
CA PRO A 21 -12.59 -23.42 25.62
C PRO A 21 -13.17 -24.83 25.47
N GLY A 22 -13.35 -25.59 26.56
CA GLY A 22 -13.99 -26.90 26.54
C GLY A 22 -13.10 -27.99 25.94
N ILE A 23 -11.79 -27.77 25.92
CA ILE A 23 -10.82 -28.72 25.36
C ILE A 23 -10.73 -29.95 26.26
N SER A 24 -10.99 -31.13 25.71
CA SER A 24 -10.89 -32.39 26.44
C SER A 24 -10.23 -33.49 25.61
N LEU A 25 -9.40 -34.33 26.26
CA LEU A 25 -8.70 -35.42 25.59
C LEU A 25 -9.70 -36.52 25.18
N LEU A 26 -9.78 -36.82 23.88
CA LEU A 26 -10.62 -37.89 23.33
C LEU A 26 -9.88 -39.24 23.36
N TRP A 27 -8.66 -39.25 22.85
CA TRP A 27 -7.81 -40.43 22.85
C TRP A 27 -6.33 -40.04 22.78
N SER A 28 -5.48 -40.96 23.24
CA SER A 28 -4.06 -40.93 23.00
C SER A 28 -3.58 -42.32 22.59
N VAL A 29 -2.63 -42.37 21.67
CA VAL A 29 -2.07 -43.63 21.16
C VAL A 29 -0.55 -43.54 21.11
N ASP A 30 0.13 -44.61 21.52
CA ASP A 30 1.57 -44.76 21.38
C ASP A 30 1.89 -45.50 20.08
N LEU A 31 2.48 -44.78 19.12
CA LEU A 31 2.80 -45.27 17.78
C LEU A 31 4.11 -46.06 17.72
N LYS A 32 4.80 -46.23 18.86
CA LYS A 32 6.04 -47.00 19.03
C LYS A 32 7.18 -46.54 18.11
N THR A 33 7.24 -45.24 17.82
CA THR A 33 8.28 -44.59 17.01
C THR A 33 8.51 -43.15 17.49
N PHE A 34 9.58 -42.49 17.05
CA PHE A 34 9.80 -41.06 17.32
C PHE A 34 9.01 -40.24 16.30
N LEU A 35 8.24 -39.26 16.75
CA LEU A 35 7.46 -38.38 15.85
C LEU A 35 8.25 -37.09 15.63
N GLU A 36 8.58 -36.80 14.38
CA GLU A 36 9.39 -35.62 14.02
C GLU A 36 8.61 -34.56 13.24
N SER A 37 7.34 -34.84 12.91
CA SER A 37 6.46 -33.89 12.23
C SER A 37 5.20 -33.59 13.05
N ALA A 38 4.59 -32.44 12.73
CA ALA A 38 3.19 -32.18 13.06
C ALA A 38 2.31 -33.21 12.31
N PRO A 39 1.10 -33.52 12.84
CA PRO A 39 0.15 -34.35 12.12
C PRO A 39 -0.41 -33.59 10.91
N THR A 40 -0.74 -34.31 9.84
CA THR A 40 -1.55 -33.79 8.73
C THR A 40 -2.93 -34.44 8.81
N LEU A 41 -3.99 -33.65 8.70
CA LEU A 41 -5.37 -34.14 8.73
C LEU A 41 -5.96 -34.01 7.33
N ALA A 42 -6.51 -35.10 6.82
CA ALA A 42 -7.13 -35.14 5.49
C ALA A 42 -8.00 -36.40 5.34
N ASP A 43 -9.12 -36.26 4.64
CA ASP A 43 -9.92 -37.40 4.15
C ASP A 43 -9.13 -38.19 3.09
N ILE A 44 -8.51 -39.30 3.50
CA ILE A 44 -7.67 -40.10 2.59
C ILE A 44 -8.43 -41.26 1.97
N ASP A 45 -9.54 -41.71 2.58
CA ASP A 45 -10.31 -42.86 2.15
C ASP A 45 -11.68 -42.51 1.54
N THR A 46 -11.98 -41.22 1.39
CA THR A 46 -13.21 -40.63 0.82
C THR A 46 -14.49 -40.89 1.61
N ASP A 47 -14.39 -41.09 2.92
CA ASP A 47 -15.55 -41.23 3.81
C ASP A 47 -16.17 -39.90 4.26
N GLY A 48 -15.54 -38.77 3.90
CA GLY A 48 -15.95 -37.42 4.24
C GLY A 48 -15.49 -36.95 5.61
N ARG A 49 -14.52 -37.62 6.23
CA ARG A 49 -13.87 -37.25 7.50
C ARG A 49 -12.36 -37.33 7.35
N ASP A 50 -11.65 -36.61 8.19
CA ASP A 50 -10.20 -36.59 8.17
C ASP A 50 -9.58 -37.77 8.93
N GLU A 51 -8.66 -38.47 8.27
CA GLU A 51 -7.69 -39.34 8.91
C GLU A 51 -6.50 -38.54 9.45
N VAL A 52 -5.84 -39.12 10.45
CA VAL A 52 -4.61 -38.54 11.00
C VAL A 52 -3.39 -39.19 10.35
N LEU A 53 -2.64 -38.40 9.59
CA LEU A 53 -1.33 -38.79 9.04
C LEU A 53 -0.20 -38.30 9.94
N VAL A 54 0.71 -39.19 10.30
CA VAL A 54 1.85 -38.87 11.16
C VAL A 54 3.14 -39.46 10.57
N ALA A 55 4.16 -38.62 10.40
CA ALA A 55 5.50 -39.10 10.08
C ALA A 55 6.28 -39.41 11.36
N GLY A 56 6.60 -40.69 11.53
CA GLY A 56 7.53 -41.21 12.52
C GLY A 56 8.98 -41.13 12.04
N ARG A 57 9.88 -41.87 12.68
CA ARG A 57 11.30 -41.84 12.32
C ARG A 57 11.55 -42.43 10.94
N GLU A 58 10.98 -43.58 10.63
CA GLU A 58 11.17 -44.30 9.35
C GLU A 58 9.83 -44.72 8.75
N GLU A 59 8.73 -44.22 9.32
CA GLU A 59 7.38 -44.66 9.02
C GLU A 59 6.44 -43.49 8.74
N LEU A 60 5.56 -43.64 7.77
CA LEU A 60 4.34 -42.85 7.66
C LEU A 60 3.17 -43.70 8.16
N ILE A 61 2.36 -43.14 9.05
CA ILE A 61 1.30 -43.86 9.75
C ILE A 61 -0.02 -43.11 9.53
N ALA A 62 -1.07 -43.84 9.14
CA ALA A 62 -2.43 -43.32 9.11
C ALA A 62 -3.24 -43.89 10.28
N LEU A 63 -3.97 -43.02 10.97
CA LEU A 63 -4.88 -43.38 12.06
C LEU A 63 -6.30 -42.95 11.71
N ASN A 64 -7.27 -43.76 12.11
CA ASN A 64 -8.67 -43.38 12.01
C ASN A 64 -9.11 -42.47 13.17
N LYS A 65 -10.38 -42.07 13.15
CA LYS A 65 -11.07 -41.29 14.20
C LYS A 65 -10.96 -41.76 15.65
N SER A 66 -10.56 -43.00 15.89
CA SER A 66 -10.37 -43.58 17.23
C SER A 66 -8.91 -43.69 17.64
N GLY A 67 -7.97 -43.17 16.83
CA GLY A 67 -6.53 -43.32 17.03
C GLY A 67 -6.02 -44.73 16.67
N LYS A 68 -6.84 -45.56 16.01
CA LYS A 68 -6.42 -46.89 15.57
C LYS A 68 -5.67 -46.78 14.24
N GLU A 69 -4.50 -47.41 14.18
CA GLU A 69 -3.71 -47.55 12.96
C GLU A 69 -4.51 -48.24 11.84
N LEU A 70 -4.61 -47.55 10.70
CA LEU A 70 -5.16 -48.07 9.45
C LEU A 70 -4.07 -48.80 8.66
N TRP A 71 -2.94 -48.13 8.49
CA TRP A 71 -1.76 -48.67 7.81
C TRP A 71 -0.49 -47.98 8.28
N ARG A 72 0.64 -48.62 8.00
CA ARG A 72 1.99 -48.13 8.26
C ARG A 72 2.89 -48.44 7.08
N TRP A 73 3.35 -47.38 6.41
CA TRP A 73 4.31 -47.47 5.33
C TRP A 73 5.70 -47.18 5.86
N ARG A 74 6.69 -48.01 5.50
CA ARG A 74 8.08 -47.87 5.96
C ARG A 74 9.00 -47.51 4.81
N THR A 75 9.88 -46.55 5.04
CA THR A 75 11.02 -46.29 4.16
C THR A 75 12.33 -46.82 4.77
N ARG A 76 13.44 -46.70 4.05
CA ARG A 76 14.77 -47.19 4.47
C ARG A 76 15.59 -46.15 5.24
N GLN A 77 15.11 -44.92 5.30
CA GLN A 77 15.81 -43.76 5.84
C GLN A 77 14.85 -42.89 6.67
N ARG A 78 15.35 -41.80 7.24
CA ARG A 78 14.58 -41.01 8.19
C ARG A 78 13.55 -40.11 7.48
N PHE A 79 12.35 -39.97 8.01
CA PHE A 79 11.49 -38.83 7.65
C PHE A 79 11.88 -37.62 8.47
N MET A 80 12.24 -36.55 7.78
CA MET A 80 12.37 -35.21 8.38
C MET A 80 11.53 -34.20 7.60
N THR A 81 10.45 -34.69 6.97
CA THR A 81 9.56 -33.92 6.10
C THR A 81 8.13 -33.99 6.63
N TYR A 82 7.35 -32.94 6.36
CA TYR A 82 5.95 -32.86 6.73
C TYR A 82 5.11 -33.31 5.53
N PRO A 83 4.21 -34.29 5.66
CA PRO A 83 3.42 -34.77 4.52
C PRO A 83 2.57 -33.65 3.91
N ALA A 84 2.53 -33.61 2.58
CA ALA A 84 1.50 -32.86 1.84
C ALA A 84 0.46 -33.84 1.29
N VAL A 85 -0.80 -33.42 1.24
CA VAL A 85 -1.91 -34.25 0.76
C VAL A 85 -2.63 -33.55 -0.37
N LEU A 86 -2.77 -34.23 -1.50
CA LEU A 86 -3.61 -33.79 -2.62
C LEU A 86 -4.96 -34.50 -2.53
N GLN A 87 -5.99 -33.72 -2.22
CA GLN A 87 -7.37 -34.21 -2.26
C GLN A 87 -7.86 -34.42 -3.69
N ARG A 88 -8.59 -35.51 -3.92
CA ARG A 88 -9.11 -35.89 -5.24
C ARG A 88 -10.61 -36.14 -5.15
N PRO A 89 -11.47 -35.27 -5.70
CA PRO A 89 -12.91 -35.46 -5.61
C PRO A 89 -13.35 -36.85 -6.10
N GLY A 90 -13.95 -37.63 -5.20
CA GLY A 90 -14.42 -39.00 -5.49
C GLY A 90 -13.33 -40.05 -5.73
N SER A 91 -12.08 -39.79 -5.32
CA SER A 91 -10.97 -40.75 -5.39
C SER A 91 -10.09 -40.63 -4.14
N PRO A 92 -9.44 -41.71 -3.67
CA PRO A 92 -8.55 -41.63 -2.51
C PRO A 92 -7.49 -40.54 -2.66
N ALA A 93 -7.11 -39.84 -1.59
CA ALA A 93 -6.10 -38.80 -1.66
C ALA A 93 -4.71 -39.33 -2.09
N LEU A 94 -3.82 -38.42 -2.50
CA LEU A 94 -2.40 -38.72 -2.71
C LEU A 94 -1.55 -38.04 -1.65
N ILE A 95 -0.57 -38.76 -1.11
CA ILE A 95 0.26 -38.31 0.01
C ILE A 95 1.71 -38.22 -0.43
N TYR A 96 2.36 -37.08 -0.23
CA TYR A 96 3.73 -36.81 -0.66
C TYR A 96 4.66 -36.66 0.52
N VAL A 97 5.73 -37.44 0.52
CA VAL A 97 6.76 -37.45 1.58
C VAL A 97 8.13 -37.69 0.98
N ALA A 98 9.17 -37.08 1.56
CA ALA A 98 10.56 -37.37 1.22
C ALA A 98 11.32 -37.90 2.42
N ASP A 99 12.27 -38.81 2.19
CA ASP A 99 13.19 -39.29 3.22
C ASP A 99 14.60 -38.72 3.06
N THR A 100 15.42 -38.87 4.09
CA THR A 100 16.83 -38.46 4.08
C THR A 100 17.70 -39.33 3.17
N GLY A 101 17.13 -40.37 2.57
CA GLY A 101 17.72 -41.30 1.61
C GLY A 101 17.61 -40.86 0.15
N LYS A 102 17.17 -39.62 -0.09
CA LYS A 102 16.90 -39.04 -1.42
C LYS A 102 15.60 -39.52 -2.05
N LEU A 103 14.82 -40.36 -1.38
CA LEU A 103 13.62 -40.92 -1.98
C LEU A 103 12.44 -39.98 -1.75
N PHE A 104 11.86 -39.48 -2.83
CA PHE A 104 10.59 -38.76 -2.82
C PHE A 104 9.49 -39.71 -3.26
N SER A 105 8.44 -39.86 -2.44
CA SER A 105 7.40 -40.86 -2.63
C SER A 105 6.01 -40.22 -2.66
N CYS A 106 5.18 -40.70 -3.58
CA CYS A 106 3.74 -40.50 -3.60
C CYS A 106 3.04 -41.80 -3.23
N LEU A 107 2.18 -41.75 -2.22
CA LEU A 107 1.35 -42.87 -1.78
C LEU A 107 -0.14 -42.58 -2.03
N ASP A 108 -0.95 -43.61 -2.19
CA ASP A 108 -2.41 -43.49 -2.12
C ASP A 108 -2.92 -43.49 -0.67
N GLY A 109 -4.20 -43.20 -0.48
CA GLY A 109 -4.85 -43.23 0.85
C GLY A 109 -4.82 -44.59 1.58
N ASN A 110 -4.40 -45.67 0.92
CA ASN A 110 -4.19 -46.99 1.53
C ASN A 110 -2.71 -47.27 1.86
N GLY A 111 -1.84 -46.28 1.71
CA GLY A 111 -0.40 -46.41 1.97
C GLY A 111 0.36 -47.20 0.89
N ARG A 112 -0.22 -47.36 -0.31
CA ARG A 112 0.46 -48.00 -1.44
C ARG A 112 1.22 -46.98 -2.26
N VAL A 113 2.43 -47.33 -2.66
CA VAL A 113 3.25 -46.48 -3.53
C VAL A 113 2.57 -46.33 -4.89
N VAL A 114 2.32 -45.08 -5.29
CA VAL A 114 1.82 -44.71 -6.62
C VAL A 114 3.00 -44.45 -7.56
N TRP A 115 3.93 -43.61 -7.13
CA TRP A 115 5.17 -43.32 -7.85
C TRP A 115 6.27 -42.88 -6.88
N GLN A 116 7.53 -42.98 -7.31
CA GLN A 116 8.70 -42.52 -6.56
C GLN A 116 9.72 -41.88 -7.49
N ALA A 117 10.48 -40.93 -6.97
CA ALA A 117 11.61 -40.29 -7.63
C ALA A 117 12.83 -40.24 -6.70
N GLU A 118 14.03 -40.35 -7.26
CA GLU A 118 15.29 -40.19 -6.53
C GLU A 118 15.82 -38.76 -6.75
N LEU A 119 16.01 -38.01 -5.65
CA LEU A 119 16.58 -36.67 -5.64
C LEU A 119 18.12 -36.72 -5.71
N ASN A 120 18.78 -35.59 -5.96
CA ASN A 120 20.25 -35.56 -6.04
C ASN A 120 20.89 -35.73 -4.64
N ALA A 121 20.25 -35.18 -3.63
CA ALA A 121 20.67 -35.21 -2.24
C ALA A 121 19.49 -35.45 -1.29
N ALA A 122 19.79 -35.61 -0.01
CA ALA A 122 18.76 -35.81 1.01
C ALA A 122 17.82 -34.60 1.05
N ASN A 123 16.54 -34.84 1.33
CA ASN A 123 15.62 -33.80 1.78
C ASN A 123 15.59 -33.85 3.32
N SER A 124 15.84 -32.72 3.95
CA SER A 124 15.89 -32.61 5.40
C SER A 124 15.20 -31.33 5.86
N TRP A 125 14.21 -31.45 6.76
CA TRP A 125 13.47 -30.32 7.33
C TRP A 125 12.74 -29.45 6.30
N SER A 126 12.40 -30.03 5.15
CA SER A 126 11.62 -29.41 4.06
C SER A 126 10.33 -30.21 3.79
N ALA A 127 9.23 -29.53 3.56
CA ALA A 127 7.93 -30.09 3.26
C ALA A 127 7.67 -29.90 1.75
N PRO A 128 7.19 -30.93 1.04
CA PRO A 128 6.66 -30.73 -0.29
C PRO A 128 5.48 -29.73 -0.24
N VAL A 129 5.36 -28.92 -1.28
CA VAL A 129 4.26 -27.98 -1.46
C VAL A 129 3.45 -28.35 -2.68
N LEU A 130 2.14 -28.31 -2.55
CA LEU A 130 1.19 -28.57 -3.62
C LEU A 130 0.55 -27.27 -4.08
N ASN A 131 0.66 -26.97 -5.37
CA ASN A 131 0.09 -25.75 -5.95
C ASN A 131 -0.18 -25.95 -7.45
N ASP A 132 -1.23 -25.32 -7.96
CA ASP A 132 -1.46 -25.16 -9.40
C ASP A 132 -0.58 -24.01 -9.90
N LEU A 133 0.64 -24.30 -10.32
CA LEU A 133 1.65 -23.27 -10.56
C LEU A 133 1.32 -22.42 -11.78
N ASN A 134 0.72 -23.02 -12.80
CA ASN A 134 0.41 -22.37 -14.07
C ASN A 134 -1.09 -22.09 -14.27
N GLN A 135 -1.92 -22.32 -13.25
CA GLN A 135 -3.38 -22.17 -13.26
C GLN A 135 -4.06 -22.98 -14.37
N ASP A 136 -3.53 -24.15 -14.73
CA ASP A 136 -4.11 -25.04 -15.75
C ASP A 136 -5.11 -26.06 -15.19
N GLY A 137 -5.33 -26.05 -13.87
CA GLY A 137 -6.20 -26.97 -13.14
C GLY A 137 -5.53 -28.27 -12.74
N ARG A 138 -4.25 -28.48 -13.07
CA ARG A 138 -3.42 -29.58 -12.56
C ARG A 138 -2.59 -29.08 -11.39
N ILE A 139 -2.26 -30.00 -10.50
CA ILE A 139 -1.46 -29.68 -9.32
C ILE A 139 -0.03 -30.17 -9.56
N GLU A 140 0.92 -29.29 -9.33
CA GLU A 140 2.32 -29.61 -9.21
C GLU A 140 2.69 -29.86 -7.75
N VAL A 141 3.65 -30.75 -7.57
CA VAL A 141 4.32 -30.95 -6.28
C VAL A 141 5.76 -30.47 -6.37
N VAL A 142 6.10 -29.52 -5.52
CA VAL A 142 7.44 -28.93 -5.43
C VAL A 142 8.14 -29.47 -4.19
N THR A 143 9.37 -29.91 -4.35
CA THR A 143 10.24 -30.33 -3.24
C THR A 143 11.67 -29.86 -3.45
N THR A 144 12.49 -29.91 -2.42
CA THR A 144 13.88 -29.44 -2.45
C THR A 144 14.85 -30.50 -1.95
N ASP A 145 16.14 -30.33 -2.25
CA ASP A 145 17.20 -31.14 -1.65
C ASP A 145 18.33 -30.29 -1.04
N GLN A 146 19.18 -30.94 -0.24
CA GLN A 146 20.29 -30.30 0.48
C GLN A 146 21.34 -29.63 -0.41
N THR A 147 21.36 -29.92 -1.72
CA THR A 147 22.28 -29.27 -2.67
C THR A 147 21.72 -27.97 -3.24
N GLY A 148 20.49 -27.60 -2.87
CA GLY A 148 19.82 -26.41 -3.39
C GLY A 148 19.13 -26.64 -4.72
N ILE A 149 18.83 -27.89 -5.09
CA ILE A 149 17.97 -28.17 -6.23
C ILE A 149 16.51 -28.10 -5.78
N VAL A 150 15.72 -27.36 -6.55
CA VAL A 150 14.26 -27.32 -6.49
C VAL A 150 13.73 -28.23 -7.60
N TRP A 151 12.80 -29.10 -7.26
CA TRP A 151 12.19 -30.08 -8.15
C TRP A 151 10.70 -29.86 -8.23
N ALA A 152 10.15 -29.76 -9.43
CA ALA A 152 8.70 -29.72 -9.66
C ALA A 152 8.26 -30.94 -10.46
N PHE A 153 7.27 -31.66 -9.94
CA PHE A 153 6.68 -32.83 -10.58
C PHE A 153 5.19 -32.60 -10.81
N ASP A 154 4.65 -33.19 -11.87
CA ASP A 154 3.20 -33.39 -12.01
C ASP A 154 2.76 -34.31 -10.86
N ALA A 155 1.89 -33.81 -9.98
CA ALA A 155 1.59 -34.49 -8.71
C ALA A 155 0.94 -35.87 -8.95
N MET A 156 0.13 -35.99 -10.00
CA MET A 156 -0.57 -37.23 -10.33
C MET A 156 0.35 -38.34 -10.87
N SER A 157 1.25 -38.00 -11.78
CA SER A 157 2.06 -38.96 -12.54
C SER A 157 3.50 -39.11 -12.04
N GLY A 158 4.00 -38.16 -11.25
CA GLY A 158 5.40 -38.10 -10.83
C GLY A 158 6.36 -37.71 -11.97
N ARG A 159 5.82 -37.25 -13.11
CA ARG A 159 6.64 -36.77 -14.23
C ARG A 159 7.33 -35.48 -13.80
N LEU A 160 8.67 -35.46 -13.88
CA LEU A 160 9.46 -34.24 -13.70
C LEU A 160 9.06 -33.20 -14.75
N ILE A 161 8.69 -32.00 -14.30
CA ILE A 161 8.35 -30.86 -15.16
C ILE A 161 9.60 -30.02 -15.36
N TRP A 162 10.19 -29.54 -14.25
CA TRP A 162 11.41 -28.75 -14.27
C TRP A 162 12.23 -28.96 -13.01
N LYS A 163 13.49 -28.53 -13.06
CA LYS A 163 14.39 -28.43 -11.90
C LYS A 163 15.24 -27.18 -12.00
N SER A 164 15.49 -26.54 -10.87
CA SER A 164 16.23 -25.28 -10.78
C SER A 164 17.22 -25.30 -9.63
N GLN A 165 18.35 -24.62 -9.80
CA GLN A 165 19.38 -24.49 -8.76
C GLN A 165 19.26 -23.13 -8.08
N ILE A 166 19.16 -23.13 -6.75
CA ILE A 166 19.21 -21.93 -5.91
C ILE A 166 20.46 -21.92 -5.03
N VAL A 167 20.78 -20.77 -4.43
CA VAL A 167 22.01 -20.58 -3.64
C VAL A 167 21.80 -21.01 -2.19
N GLY A 168 22.55 -22.05 -1.77
CA GLY A 168 22.49 -22.59 -0.41
C GLY A 168 21.39 -23.63 -0.21
N MET A 169 21.33 -24.21 0.99
CA MET A 169 20.34 -25.24 1.33
C MET A 169 18.99 -24.57 1.65
N PRO A 170 17.91 -24.83 0.89
CA PRO A 170 16.60 -24.23 1.15
C PRO A 170 15.93 -24.80 2.40
N ALA A 171 15.22 -23.92 3.10
CA ALA A 171 14.13 -24.27 4.01
C ALA A 171 12.84 -24.62 3.21
N ASN A 172 11.71 -24.76 3.90
CA ASN A 172 10.42 -25.06 3.27
C ASN A 172 10.00 -23.92 2.32
N PRO A 173 9.55 -24.20 1.08
CA PRO A 173 9.08 -23.16 0.16
C PRO A 173 7.69 -22.64 0.52
N ALA A 174 7.39 -21.39 0.17
CA ALA A 174 6.03 -20.86 0.11
C ALA A 174 5.59 -20.68 -1.34
N ALA A 175 4.31 -20.88 -1.64
CA ALA A 175 3.77 -20.84 -3.00
C ALA A 175 2.47 -20.05 -3.07
N ALA A 176 2.40 -19.10 -4.01
CA ALA A 176 1.20 -18.34 -4.33
C ALA A 176 1.41 -17.48 -5.58
N ASP A 177 0.31 -16.99 -6.16
CA ASP A 177 0.32 -15.89 -7.13
C ASP A 177 0.71 -14.58 -6.41
N VAL A 178 2.01 -14.24 -6.43
CA VAL A 178 2.61 -13.14 -5.66
C VAL A 178 2.47 -11.83 -6.43
N ASP A 179 2.70 -11.87 -7.74
CA ASP A 179 2.63 -10.69 -8.60
C ASP A 179 1.23 -10.45 -9.22
N GLN A 180 0.26 -11.34 -8.93
CA GLN A 180 -1.13 -11.26 -9.37
C GLN A 180 -1.29 -11.37 -10.89
N ASN A 181 -0.38 -12.10 -11.57
CA ASN A 181 -0.38 -12.29 -13.01
C ASN A 181 -1.14 -13.55 -13.47
N GLY A 182 -1.59 -14.41 -12.56
CA GLY A 182 -2.25 -15.67 -12.88
C GLY A 182 -1.32 -16.90 -12.92
N GLY A 183 -0.07 -16.79 -12.48
CA GLY A 183 0.83 -17.91 -12.18
C GLY A 183 1.27 -17.83 -10.73
N SER A 184 1.63 -18.95 -10.12
CA SER A 184 2.15 -18.94 -8.75
C SER A 184 3.67 -18.93 -8.74
N GLU A 185 4.23 -17.98 -7.99
CA GLU A 185 5.65 -17.92 -7.65
C GLU A 185 5.96 -18.80 -6.43
N LEU A 186 7.23 -19.20 -6.37
CA LEU A 186 7.80 -19.99 -5.28
C LEU A 186 8.87 -19.17 -4.55
N VAL A 187 8.69 -18.98 -3.26
CA VAL A 187 9.63 -18.22 -2.41
C VAL A 187 10.38 -19.17 -1.48
N PHE A 188 11.70 -19.02 -1.45
CA PHE A 188 12.62 -19.84 -0.66
C PHE A 188 13.48 -18.95 0.24
N ILE A 189 13.76 -19.44 1.45
CA ILE A 189 14.85 -18.93 2.30
C ILE A 189 15.90 -20.01 2.39
N THR A 190 17.17 -19.66 2.27
CA THR A 190 18.27 -20.63 2.30
C THR A 190 19.19 -20.43 3.50
N SER A 191 19.89 -21.49 3.87
CA SER A 191 20.91 -21.49 4.92
C SER A 191 22.06 -20.53 4.63
N ALA A 192 22.23 -20.09 3.38
CA ALA A 192 23.20 -19.06 3.03
C ALA A 192 22.71 -17.63 3.30
N GLY A 193 21.50 -17.44 3.85
CA GLY A 193 20.95 -16.12 4.15
C GLY A 193 20.35 -15.43 2.93
N TRP A 194 19.86 -16.21 1.95
CA TRP A 194 19.23 -15.69 0.74
C TRP A 194 17.73 -15.92 0.76
N VAL A 195 16.97 -14.91 0.33
CA VAL A 195 15.57 -15.04 -0.10
C VAL A 195 15.57 -15.10 -1.62
N THR A 196 14.96 -16.13 -2.20
CA THR A 196 14.91 -16.33 -3.66
C THR A 196 13.47 -16.54 -4.09
N MET A 197 13.06 -15.86 -5.16
CA MET A 197 11.76 -16.08 -5.80
C MET A 197 11.96 -16.70 -7.19
N LEU A 198 11.24 -17.78 -7.44
CA LEU A 198 11.15 -18.43 -8.74
C LEU A 198 9.74 -18.26 -9.31
N ASP A 199 9.63 -18.18 -10.62
CA ASP A 199 8.35 -18.18 -11.34
C ASP A 199 7.75 -19.60 -11.43
N GLN A 200 6.57 -19.72 -12.03
CA GLN A 200 5.85 -20.98 -12.24
C GLN A 200 6.63 -22.03 -13.07
N ASN A 201 7.61 -21.58 -13.86
CA ASN A 201 8.48 -22.41 -14.69
C ASN A 201 9.82 -22.72 -14.02
N GLY A 202 10.03 -22.26 -12.77
CA GLY A 202 11.26 -22.41 -12.03
C GLY A 202 12.37 -21.43 -12.43
N ALA A 203 12.08 -20.40 -13.22
CA ALA A 203 13.05 -19.37 -13.57
C ALA A 203 13.21 -18.37 -12.42
N LEU A 204 14.44 -17.84 -12.24
CA LEU A 204 14.73 -16.85 -11.21
C LEU A 204 14.04 -15.52 -11.55
N VAL A 205 13.16 -15.04 -10.66
CA VAL A 205 12.61 -13.69 -10.75
C VAL A 205 13.55 -12.69 -10.09
N TRP A 206 13.82 -12.86 -8.79
CA TRP A 206 14.78 -12.07 -8.04
C TRP A 206 15.40 -12.85 -6.88
N ARG A 207 16.48 -12.31 -6.30
CA ARG A 207 17.11 -12.81 -5.07
C ARG A 207 17.66 -11.67 -4.22
N HIS A 208 17.53 -11.80 -2.90
CA HIS A 208 18.03 -10.83 -1.92
C HIS A 208 18.82 -11.52 -0.82
N GLU A 209 19.94 -10.91 -0.43
CA GLU A 209 20.70 -11.34 0.74
C GLU A 209 20.13 -10.65 1.99
N ILE A 210 19.70 -11.44 2.96
CA ILE A 210 19.27 -10.98 4.29
C ILE A 210 20.33 -11.28 5.36
N GLY A 211 21.45 -11.90 4.97
CA GLY A 211 22.55 -12.25 5.86
C GLY A 211 22.17 -13.33 6.87
N GLY A 212 23.02 -13.50 7.88
CA GLY A 212 22.77 -14.49 8.93
C GLY A 212 22.81 -15.93 8.43
N GLY A 213 23.74 -16.25 7.52
CA GLY A 213 23.96 -17.61 7.05
C GLY A 213 24.24 -18.57 8.21
N SER A 214 23.73 -19.80 8.09
CA SER A 214 23.83 -20.88 9.05
C SER A 214 24.41 -22.12 8.38
N ALA A 215 25.36 -22.78 9.03
CA ALA A 215 25.78 -24.13 8.64
C ALA A 215 24.75 -25.21 9.06
N ASP A 216 23.80 -24.82 9.92
CA ASP A 216 22.84 -25.71 10.57
C ASP A 216 21.41 -25.53 10.03
N TRP A 217 20.53 -26.47 10.41
CA TRP A 217 19.09 -26.55 10.14
C TRP A 217 18.24 -25.36 10.64
N ALA A 218 18.83 -24.39 11.34
CA ALA A 218 18.16 -23.23 11.93
C ALA A 218 17.81 -22.13 10.90
N THR A 219 17.21 -22.51 9.77
CA THR A 219 16.74 -21.56 8.75
C THR A 219 15.22 -21.45 8.85
N SER A 220 14.70 -20.24 9.00
CA SER A 220 13.26 -20.00 9.02
C SER A 220 12.67 -20.16 7.61
N SER A 221 11.41 -20.58 7.50
CA SER A 221 10.71 -20.73 6.21
C SER A 221 9.88 -19.48 5.92
N PRO A 222 9.80 -19.01 4.66
CA PRO A 222 9.01 -17.83 4.33
C PRO A 222 7.50 -18.11 4.48
N VAL A 223 6.75 -17.01 4.65
CA VAL A 223 5.29 -16.97 4.60
C VAL A 223 4.83 -15.86 3.66
N LEU A 224 3.70 -16.09 3.01
CA LEU A 224 3.08 -15.15 2.07
C LEU A 224 1.73 -14.70 2.64
N PHE A 225 1.38 -13.43 2.48
CA PHE A 225 0.04 -12.96 2.84
C PHE A 225 -0.42 -11.77 2.02
N ALA A 226 -1.74 -11.57 1.93
CA ALA A 226 -2.31 -10.32 1.44
C ALA A 226 -2.47 -9.32 2.59
N ALA A 227 -1.92 -8.12 2.44
CA ALA A 227 -2.12 -7.02 3.36
C ALA A 227 -3.49 -6.34 3.17
N SER A 228 -3.83 -5.37 4.02
CA SER A 228 -5.08 -4.61 3.98
C SER A 228 -5.29 -3.80 2.69
N ASP A 229 -4.24 -3.56 1.92
CA ASP A 229 -4.27 -2.95 0.59
C ASP A 229 -4.43 -3.98 -0.54
N ARG A 230 -4.61 -5.26 -0.20
CA ARG A 230 -4.74 -6.42 -1.10
C ARG A 230 -3.47 -6.78 -1.85
N GLN A 231 -2.34 -6.16 -1.53
CA GLN A 231 -1.05 -6.48 -2.12
C GLN A 231 -0.40 -7.64 -1.36
N VAL A 232 0.33 -8.48 -2.07
CA VAL A 232 1.05 -9.62 -1.46
C VAL A 232 2.30 -9.12 -0.74
N ARG A 233 2.61 -9.78 0.37
CA ARG A 233 3.75 -9.53 1.24
C ARG A 233 4.46 -10.83 1.53
N ILE A 234 5.79 -10.75 1.60
CA ILE A 234 6.66 -11.88 1.86
C ILE A 234 7.39 -11.61 3.16
N VAL A 235 7.23 -12.46 4.17
CA VAL A 235 8.04 -12.36 5.40
C VAL A 235 9.06 -13.48 5.46
N ALA A 236 10.30 -13.07 5.70
CA ALA A 236 11.45 -13.93 5.80
C ALA A 236 12.28 -13.59 7.04
N ALA A 237 12.93 -14.60 7.62
CA ALA A 237 13.78 -14.44 8.78
C ALA A 237 15.11 -15.18 8.62
N SER A 238 16.20 -14.51 8.99
CA SER A 238 17.55 -15.09 9.03
C SER A 238 17.87 -15.72 10.38
N ASN A 239 18.93 -16.54 10.43
CA ASN A 239 19.44 -17.12 11.68
C ASN A 239 20.05 -16.06 12.62
N ALA A 240 20.42 -14.88 12.10
CA ALA A 240 20.85 -13.75 12.93
C ALA A 240 19.68 -13.05 13.66
N GLY A 241 18.43 -13.48 13.42
CA GLY A 241 17.24 -12.87 13.98
C GLY A 241 16.76 -11.63 13.22
N LEU A 242 17.35 -11.31 12.05
CA LEU A 242 16.79 -10.29 11.17
C LEU A 242 15.54 -10.84 10.50
N VAL A 243 14.41 -10.16 10.72
CA VAL A 243 13.14 -10.35 10.01
C VAL A 243 13.01 -9.25 8.98
N VAL A 244 12.61 -9.62 7.77
CA VAL A 244 12.28 -8.69 6.69
C VAL A 244 10.89 -8.97 6.17
N CYS A 245 10.20 -7.90 5.77
CA CYS A 245 9.01 -7.98 4.93
C CYS A 245 9.32 -7.34 3.59
N LEU A 246 8.99 -8.05 2.52
CA LEU A 246 9.22 -7.65 1.14
C LEU A 246 7.88 -7.51 0.40
N ASP A 247 7.83 -6.65 -0.61
CA ASP A 247 6.77 -6.64 -1.62
C ASP A 247 6.99 -7.74 -2.68
N ALA A 248 6.14 -7.77 -3.71
CA ALA A 248 6.20 -8.77 -4.79
C ALA A 248 7.50 -8.64 -5.61
N GLU A 249 8.02 -7.42 -5.75
CA GLU A 249 9.25 -7.10 -6.47
C GLU A 249 10.52 -7.36 -5.65
N GLY A 250 10.38 -7.73 -4.37
CA GLY A 250 11.50 -8.02 -3.47
C GLY A 250 12.03 -6.79 -2.73
N ASN A 251 11.42 -5.62 -2.88
CA ASN A 251 11.81 -4.43 -2.13
C ASN A 251 11.40 -4.58 -0.66
N ARG A 252 12.31 -4.15 0.22
CA ARG A 252 12.09 -4.24 1.67
C ARG A 252 11.14 -3.14 2.15
N LEU A 253 9.97 -3.56 2.62
CA LEU A 253 8.95 -2.70 3.23
C LEU A 253 9.31 -2.34 4.68
N TRP A 254 9.76 -3.34 5.45
CA TRP A 254 10.24 -3.14 6.81
C TRP A 254 11.21 -4.25 7.24
N SER A 255 11.92 -4.01 8.34
CA SER A 255 12.75 -5.01 9.01
C SER A 255 12.77 -4.84 10.51
N LEU A 256 12.93 -5.94 11.22
CA LEU A 256 13.01 -5.97 12.68
C LEU A 256 14.10 -6.95 13.13
N MET A 257 14.81 -6.63 14.21
CA MET A 257 15.75 -7.54 14.86
C MET A 257 15.08 -8.23 16.04
N ALA A 258 14.82 -9.53 15.92
CA ALA A 258 14.20 -10.36 16.96
C ALA A 258 15.17 -10.72 18.12
N GLN A 259 16.42 -10.26 18.06
CA GLN A 259 17.49 -10.46 19.05
C GLN A 259 17.86 -11.94 19.34
N ALA A 260 17.24 -12.90 18.65
CA ALA A 260 17.54 -14.32 18.72
C ALA A 260 17.18 -14.99 17.39
N PRO A 261 17.79 -16.15 17.06
CA PRO A 261 17.42 -16.92 15.88
C PRO A 261 15.93 -17.26 15.89
N ILE A 262 15.32 -17.22 14.70
CA ILE A 262 13.92 -17.59 14.51
C ILE A 262 13.86 -19.02 14.03
N ALA A 263 12.98 -19.80 14.64
CA ALA A 263 12.82 -21.19 14.29
C ALA A 263 11.99 -21.40 13.02
N SER A 264 11.82 -22.67 12.65
CA SER A 264 11.48 -23.17 11.31
C SER A 264 10.25 -22.58 10.62
N THR A 265 9.20 -22.15 11.33
CA THR A 265 7.95 -21.72 10.69
C THR A 265 7.23 -20.58 11.40
N LEU A 266 6.75 -19.62 10.60
CA LEU A 266 5.89 -18.50 11.01
C LEU A 266 4.42 -18.87 10.75
N SER A 267 3.50 -18.11 11.33
CA SER A 267 2.08 -18.11 10.94
C SER A 267 1.56 -16.69 10.74
N VAL A 268 0.50 -16.55 9.95
CA VAL A 268 -0.11 -15.26 9.61
C VAL A 268 -1.63 -15.33 9.72
N GLY A 269 -2.25 -14.26 10.20
CA GLY A 269 -3.69 -14.07 10.19
C GLY A 269 -4.07 -12.74 10.84
N ASP A 270 -5.33 -12.33 10.76
CA ASP A 270 -5.85 -11.14 11.43
C ASP A 270 -6.43 -11.51 12.81
N LEU A 271 -5.63 -11.48 13.87
CA LEU A 271 -6.02 -11.95 15.22
C LEU A 271 -7.00 -10.98 15.89
N ASP A 272 -6.78 -9.67 15.76
CA ASP A 272 -7.62 -8.64 16.37
C ASP A 272 -8.82 -8.20 15.50
N GLN A 273 -8.97 -8.80 14.32
CA GLN A 273 -10.06 -8.57 13.38
C GLN A 273 -10.19 -7.11 12.94
N ASP A 274 -9.06 -6.40 12.89
CA ASP A 274 -9.03 -5.02 12.42
C ASP A 274 -8.92 -4.93 10.88
N GLY A 275 -8.85 -6.06 10.18
CA GLY A 275 -8.73 -6.12 8.72
C GLY A 275 -7.31 -5.89 8.23
N ARG A 276 -6.31 -6.04 9.11
CA ARG A 276 -4.88 -6.02 8.79
C ARG A 276 -4.23 -7.32 9.22
N ALA A 277 -3.18 -7.74 8.51
CA ALA A 277 -2.52 -9.01 8.82
C ALA A 277 -1.61 -8.89 10.05
N ASP A 278 -1.61 -9.92 10.89
CA ASP A 278 -0.62 -10.15 11.94
C ASP A 278 0.29 -11.33 11.59
N VAL A 279 1.58 -11.13 11.77
CA VAL A 279 2.63 -12.13 11.57
C VAL A 279 3.16 -12.58 12.93
N PHE A 280 3.14 -13.89 13.16
CA PHE A 280 3.62 -14.52 14.38
C PHE A 280 4.96 -15.20 14.13
N LEU A 281 5.95 -14.83 14.95
CA LEU A 281 7.27 -15.44 14.95
C LEU A 281 7.59 -15.96 16.35
N ILE A 282 8.28 -17.09 16.40
CA ILE A 282 8.78 -17.65 17.66
C ILE A 282 10.30 -17.76 17.60
N THR A 283 10.97 -17.12 18.55
CA THR A 283 12.42 -17.19 18.67
C THR A 283 12.85 -18.50 19.34
N GLN A 284 14.08 -18.93 19.08
CA GLN A 284 14.66 -20.09 19.75
C GLN A 284 14.85 -19.89 21.27
N THR A 285 14.77 -18.65 21.76
CA THR A 285 14.77 -18.33 23.19
C THR A 285 13.40 -18.48 23.85
N GLY A 286 12.34 -18.78 23.07
CA GLY A 286 10.99 -18.98 23.58
C GLY A 286 10.15 -17.71 23.65
N ARG A 287 10.49 -16.67 22.87
CA ARG A 287 9.69 -15.45 22.76
C ARG A 287 8.73 -15.54 21.58
N ILE A 288 7.48 -15.15 21.78
CA ILE A 288 6.49 -14.92 20.71
C ILE A 288 6.54 -13.44 20.36
N LEU A 289 6.72 -13.16 19.07
CA LEU A 289 6.53 -11.83 18.50
C LEU A 289 5.27 -11.85 17.64
N ARG A 290 4.33 -10.93 17.90
CA ARG A 290 3.21 -10.60 17.00
C ARG A 290 3.55 -9.27 16.35
N ILE A 291 3.60 -9.21 15.03
CA ILE A 291 3.97 -8.03 14.26
C ILE A 291 2.86 -7.74 13.25
N ASP A 292 2.39 -6.50 13.18
CA ASP A 292 1.40 -6.13 12.17
C ASP A 292 2.01 -6.05 10.76
N GLU A 293 1.16 -5.97 9.73
CA GLU A 293 1.60 -5.85 8.33
C GLU A 293 2.53 -4.67 8.03
N SER A 294 2.57 -3.63 8.90
CA SER A 294 3.47 -2.47 8.77
C SER A 294 4.81 -2.62 9.51
N GLY A 295 5.03 -3.74 10.19
CA GLY A 295 6.24 -4.01 10.96
C GLY A 295 6.17 -3.52 12.42
N THR A 296 4.99 -3.12 12.91
CA THR A 296 4.79 -2.69 14.28
C THR A 296 4.69 -3.91 15.20
N LEU A 297 5.58 -4.01 16.19
CA LEU A 297 5.55 -5.05 17.21
C LEU A 297 4.36 -4.83 18.16
N LEU A 298 3.46 -5.80 18.21
CA LEU A 298 2.25 -5.80 19.05
C LEU A 298 2.41 -6.66 20.30
N TRP A 299 3.00 -7.85 20.16
CA TRP A 299 3.32 -8.74 21.29
C TRP A 299 4.82 -9.01 21.37
N ASP A 300 5.31 -9.09 22.60
CA ASP A 300 6.63 -9.64 22.92
C ASP A 300 6.52 -10.44 24.22
N ILE A 301 6.17 -11.72 24.09
CA ILE A 301 5.82 -12.58 25.21
C ILE A 301 6.89 -13.65 25.39
N ASP A 302 7.49 -13.72 26.57
CA ASP A 302 8.38 -14.81 26.96
C ASP A 302 7.58 -16.01 27.50
N MET A 303 7.59 -17.12 26.77
CA MET A 303 6.90 -18.37 27.15
C MET A 303 7.68 -19.21 28.16
N GLN A 304 8.93 -18.83 28.47
CA GLN A 304 9.89 -19.62 29.26
C GLN A 304 10.10 -21.03 28.71
N GLY A 305 9.91 -21.21 27.40
CA GLY A 305 9.97 -22.49 26.71
C GLY A 305 10.14 -22.28 25.22
N ARG A 306 11.15 -22.93 24.64
CA ARG A 306 11.42 -22.90 23.21
C ARG A 306 10.27 -23.56 22.44
N SER A 307 9.95 -23.03 21.27
CA SER A 307 9.18 -23.73 20.24
C SER A 307 9.86 -23.57 18.88
N LEU A 308 9.73 -24.58 18.02
CA LEU A 308 10.19 -24.59 16.63
C LEU A 308 9.02 -24.67 15.64
N ALA A 309 7.78 -24.72 16.12
CA ALA A 309 6.60 -24.86 15.30
C ALA A 309 5.79 -23.54 15.30
N SER A 310 5.09 -23.27 14.21
CA SER A 310 4.13 -22.17 14.15
C SER A 310 2.94 -22.45 15.05
N GLY A 311 2.32 -21.41 15.63
CA GLY A 311 1.03 -21.56 16.29
C GLY A 311 -0.14 -21.55 15.30
N ALA A 312 -1.24 -22.15 15.73
CA ALA A 312 -2.53 -22.11 15.05
C ALA A 312 -3.31 -20.84 15.42
N LEU A 313 -4.12 -20.35 14.49
CA LEU A 313 -5.01 -19.19 14.59
C LEU A 313 -6.42 -19.63 14.23
N ILE A 314 -7.26 -19.85 15.24
CA ILE A 314 -8.63 -20.36 15.10
C ILE A 314 -9.50 -19.84 16.24
N ASP A 315 -10.78 -19.62 15.94
CA ASP A 315 -11.84 -19.40 16.92
C ASP A 315 -12.10 -20.72 17.64
N LEU A 316 -11.45 -20.85 18.80
CA LEU A 316 -11.30 -22.09 19.55
C LEU A 316 -12.50 -22.36 20.45
N ASP A 317 -13.17 -21.29 20.91
CA ASP A 317 -14.28 -21.35 21.85
C ASP A 317 -15.65 -20.93 21.26
N ASP A 318 -15.70 -20.60 19.97
CA ASP A 318 -16.90 -20.25 19.18
C ASP A 318 -17.54 -18.92 19.62
N ASP A 319 -16.72 -17.98 20.13
CA ASP A 319 -17.13 -16.61 20.45
C ASP A 319 -17.01 -15.65 19.26
N GLY A 320 -16.48 -16.13 18.14
CA GLY A 320 -16.27 -15.38 16.90
C GLY A 320 -14.95 -14.61 16.84
N ARG A 321 -14.13 -14.63 17.91
CA ARG A 321 -12.77 -14.10 17.97
C ARG A 321 -11.76 -15.21 17.69
N LEU A 322 -10.52 -14.84 17.42
CA LEU A 322 -9.47 -15.82 17.14
C LEU A 322 -8.53 -15.92 18.33
N GLU A 323 -8.07 -17.14 18.58
CA GLU A 323 -7.06 -17.45 19.58
C GLU A 323 -5.78 -17.92 18.89
N TYR A 324 -4.64 -17.67 19.55
CA TYR A 324 -3.34 -18.18 19.13
C TYR A 324 -2.92 -19.36 20.00
N LEU A 325 -2.81 -20.55 19.42
CA LEU A 325 -2.51 -21.80 20.14
C LEU A 325 -1.22 -22.44 19.66
N LEU A 326 -0.33 -22.82 20.58
CA LEU A 326 0.95 -23.44 20.23
C LEU A 326 1.44 -24.45 21.28
N CYS A 327 2.42 -25.27 20.89
CA CYS A 327 3.11 -26.19 21.79
C CYS A 327 4.59 -25.84 21.96
N THR A 328 5.15 -26.17 23.13
CA THR A 328 6.53 -25.85 23.53
C THR A 328 7.34 -27.12 23.82
N GLN A 329 8.65 -27.04 23.67
CA GLN A 329 9.60 -28.13 23.98
C GLN A 329 9.52 -28.63 25.44
N ASN A 330 8.95 -27.86 26.36
CA ASN A 330 8.72 -28.32 27.74
C ASN A 330 7.40 -29.11 27.90
N GLY A 331 6.75 -29.49 26.78
CA GLY A 331 5.52 -30.27 26.79
C GLY A 331 4.30 -29.44 27.25
N ARG A 332 4.29 -28.13 27.00
CA ARG A 332 3.11 -27.29 27.27
C ARG A 332 2.41 -26.92 25.98
N MET A 333 1.09 -27.02 25.98
CA MET A 333 0.20 -26.35 25.04
C MET A 333 -0.35 -25.09 25.70
N ILE A 334 -0.28 -23.96 25.02
CA ILE A 334 -0.68 -22.64 25.56
C ILE A 334 -1.52 -21.92 24.51
N GLY A 335 -2.69 -21.43 24.92
CA GLY A 335 -3.59 -20.60 24.11
C GLY A 335 -3.63 -19.17 24.61
N TYR A 336 -3.55 -18.22 23.70
CA TYR A 336 -3.55 -16.79 23.95
C TYR A 336 -4.76 -16.10 23.29
N ASP A 337 -5.37 -15.15 24.00
CA ASP A 337 -6.34 -14.22 23.42
C ASP A 337 -5.63 -13.07 22.65
N VAL A 338 -6.42 -12.15 22.09
CA VAL A 338 -5.93 -10.95 21.37
C VAL A 338 -5.02 -10.02 22.19
N ASN A 339 -5.15 -10.03 23.52
CA ASN A 339 -4.34 -9.22 24.44
C ASN A 339 -3.03 -9.92 24.83
N GLY A 340 -2.83 -11.17 24.43
CA GLY A 340 -1.70 -12.00 24.85
C GLY A 340 -1.89 -12.60 26.25
N GLU A 341 -3.11 -12.62 26.78
CA GLU A 341 -3.44 -13.29 28.03
C GLU A 341 -3.63 -14.80 27.80
N ILE A 342 -3.14 -15.60 28.74
CA ILE A 342 -3.27 -17.07 28.66
C ILE A 342 -4.69 -17.46 29.05
N ILE A 343 -5.45 -17.94 28.07
CA ILE A 343 -6.82 -18.46 28.26
C ILE A 343 -6.86 -19.98 28.47
N TYR A 344 -5.83 -20.68 27.99
CA TYR A 344 -5.74 -22.14 28.08
C TYR A 344 -4.30 -22.60 28.31
N HIS A 345 -4.14 -23.63 29.15
CA HIS A 345 -2.88 -24.33 29.28
C HIS A 345 -3.10 -25.83 29.52
N TYR A 346 -2.25 -26.64 28.91
CA TYR A 346 -2.21 -28.09 29.14
C TYR A 346 -0.76 -28.57 29.23
N GLN A 347 -0.45 -29.37 30.24
CA GLN A 347 0.86 -29.99 30.41
C GLN A 347 0.78 -31.45 29.99
N PHE A 348 1.50 -31.80 28.94
CA PHE A 348 1.63 -33.18 28.50
C PHE A 348 2.53 -33.97 29.46
N PRO A 349 2.31 -35.30 29.57
CA PRO A 349 3.12 -36.18 30.41
C PRO A 349 4.53 -36.41 29.85
N CYS A 350 4.78 -36.00 28.60
CA CYS A 350 6.06 -36.08 27.94
C CYS A 350 6.72 -34.71 27.81
N ARG A 351 8.05 -34.73 27.84
CA ARG A 351 8.92 -33.62 27.45
C ARG A 351 9.05 -33.60 25.93
N THR A 352 9.19 -32.41 25.34
CA THR A 352 9.46 -32.19 23.90
C THR A 352 8.25 -32.32 22.94
N ILE A 353 7.15 -31.61 23.20
CA ILE A 353 6.07 -31.42 22.21
C ILE A 353 6.28 -30.13 21.43
N ASN A 354 6.87 -30.26 20.24
CA ASN A 354 7.34 -29.12 19.48
C ASN A 354 6.68 -29.03 18.11
N MET A 355 5.36 -29.17 18.08
CA MET A 355 4.57 -29.38 16.87
C MET A 355 3.39 -28.40 16.81
N THR A 356 3.01 -28.00 15.61
CA THR A 356 1.82 -27.17 15.39
C THR A 356 0.57 -27.99 15.72
N PRO A 357 -0.29 -27.56 16.64
CA PRO A 357 -1.60 -28.17 16.82
C PRO A 357 -2.38 -28.09 15.52
N THR A 358 -2.94 -29.22 15.09
CA THR A 358 -3.64 -29.30 13.80
C THR A 358 -5.13 -29.54 14.01
N PHE A 359 -5.98 -28.77 13.32
CA PHE A 359 -7.43 -28.83 13.44
C PHE A 359 -8.07 -29.44 12.19
N GLY A 360 -9.03 -30.34 12.37
CA GLY A 360 -9.70 -31.07 11.28
C GLY A 360 -10.91 -31.88 11.76
N ASP A 361 -11.67 -32.42 10.82
CA ASP A 361 -12.90 -33.19 11.07
C ASP A 361 -12.59 -34.67 11.34
N VAL A 362 -12.04 -34.98 12.51
CA VAL A 362 -11.59 -36.34 12.85
C VAL A 362 -12.71 -37.13 13.53
N GLY A 363 -13.53 -36.49 14.37
CA GLY A 363 -14.32 -37.12 15.42
C GLY A 363 -15.79 -37.39 15.08
N ARG A 364 -16.65 -37.43 16.12
CA ARG A 364 -18.00 -38.04 16.04
C ARG A 364 -19.11 -37.05 15.63
N SER A 365 -18.96 -35.78 15.98
CA SER A 365 -19.90 -34.69 15.67
C SER A 365 -19.78 -34.29 14.20
N ARG A 366 -20.85 -33.79 13.58
CA ARG A 366 -20.78 -33.34 12.18
C ARG A 366 -20.27 -31.91 12.04
N ASP A 367 -20.30 -31.13 13.12
CA ASP A 367 -20.12 -29.68 13.05
C ASP A 367 -18.88 -29.16 13.77
N ASP A 368 -18.19 -30.00 14.57
CA ASP A 368 -17.03 -29.61 15.38
C ASP A 368 -15.71 -29.99 14.69
N LEU A 369 -14.63 -29.30 15.04
CA LEU A 369 -13.26 -29.61 14.66
C LEU A 369 -12.51 -30.17 15.87
N GLU A 370 -11.84 -31.31 15.69
CA GLU A 370 -10.90 -31.85 16.66
C GLU A 370 -9.51 -31.28 16.46
N MET A 371 -8.74 -31.26 17.55
CA MET A 371 -7.34 -30.86 17.52
C MET A 371 -6.45 -32.06 17.76
N VAL A 372 -5.48 -32.27 16.88
CA VAL A 372 -4.49 -33.35 16.97
C VAL A 372 -3.10 -32.77 17.21
N VAL A 373 -2.37 -33.38 18.14
CA VAL A 373 -1.00 -32.99 18.52
C VAL A 373 -0.12 -34.24 18.63
N THR A 374 1.09 -34.18 18.09
CA THR A 374 2.08 -35.27 18.15
C THR A 374 3.15 -34.97 19.21
N GLY A 375 3.46 -35.98 20.02
CA GLY A 375 4.26 -35.90 21.24
C GLY A 375 5.76 -36.06 21.05
N GLY A 376 6.28 -35.74 19.87
CA GLY A 376 7.72 -35.75 19.61
C GLY A 376 8.37 -37.10 19.91
N GLU A 377 9.40 -37.07 20.77
CA GLU A 377 10.18 -38.25 21.18
C GLU A 377 9.37 -39.30 21.97
N SER A 378 8.20 -38.95 22.48
CA SER A 378 7.37 -39.90 23.24
C SER A 378 6.65 -40.94 22.37
N GLY A 379 6.54 -40.70 21.06
CA GLY A 379 5.74 -41.54 20.17
C GLY A 379 4.23 -41.41 20.34
N LEU A 380 3.76 -40.53 21.23
CA LEU A 380 2.34 -40.36 21.54
C LEU A 380 1.68 -39.41 20.55
N THR A 381 0.52 -39.78 20.03
CA THR A 381 -0.39 -38.86 19.31
C THR A 381 -1.63 -38.66 20.17
N TYR A 382 -2.07 -37.41 20.29
CA TYR A 382 -3.22 -37.01 21.09
C TYR A 382 -4.28 -36.37 20.19
N CYS A 383 -5.55 -36.69 20.45
CA CYS A 383 -6.69 -36.02 19.85
C CYS A 383 -7.55 -35.41 20.96
N PHE A 384 -7.91 -34.15 20.79
CA PHE A 384 -8.72 -33.37 21.70
C PHE A 384 -10.02 -32.95 21.01
N ALA A 385 -11.12 -33.01 21.73
CA ALA A 385 -12.34 -32.32 21.36
C ALA A 385 -12.15 -30.82 21.62
N THR A 386 -12.72 -29.99 20.74
CA THR A 386 -12.73 -28.53 20.87
C THR A 386 -14.15 -28.01 20.64
N ARG A 387 -14.38 -26.71 20.87
CA ARG A 387 -15.63 -26.05 20.47
C ARG A 387 -15.56 -25.38 19.11
N ALA A 388 -14.37 -25.35 18.50
CA ALA A 388 -14.21 -24.84 17.15
C ALA A 388 -15.12 -25.64 16.21
N ARG A 389 -15.92 -24.95 15.42
CA ARG A 389 -16.81 -25.53 14.42
C ARG A 389 -16.16 -25.51 13.06
N LYS A 390 -16.68 -26.32 12.12
CA LYS A 390 -16.31 -26.24 10.70
C LYS A 390 -16.58 -24.86 10.08
N THR A 391 -17.53 -24.12 10.66
CA THR A 391 -17.87 -22.74 10.27
C THR A 391 -17.13 -21.69 11.07
N SER A 392 -16.37 -22.08 12.10
CA SER A 392 -15.59 -21.14 12.90
C SER A 392 -14.53 -20.48 12.03
N ARG A 393 -14.20 -19.24 12.39
CA ARG A 393 -13.14 -18.51 11.69
C ARG A 393 -11.82 -19.21 11.97
N ALA A 394 -11.07 -19.51 10.92
CA ALA A 394 -9.76 -20.13 11.04
C ALA A 394 -8.80 -19.53 10.03
N HIS A 395 -7.73 -18.90 10.52
CA HIS A 395 -6.72 -18.27 9.67
C HIS A 395 -5.49 -19.15 9.50
N TRP A 396 -5.21 -20.05 10.45
CA TRP A 396 -4.07 -20.97 10.38
C TRP A 396 -4.34 -22.24 11.19
N THR A 397 -4.61 -23.36 10.54
CA THR A 397 -5.11 -24.57 11.24
C THR A 397 -4.12 -25.72 11.30
N SER A 398 -3.00 -25.64 10.58
CA SER A 398 -2.02 -26.71 10.46
C SER A 398 -0.61 -26.16 10.28
N TYR A 399 0.38 -27.05 10.29
CA TYR A 399 1.73 -26.73 9.84
C TYR A 399 1.68 -26.14 8.43
N ARG A 400 2.35 -25.00 8.20
CA ARG A 400 2.35 -24.29 6.91
C ARG A 400 0.94 -24.08 6.30
N LYS A 401 -0.02 -23.72 7.16
CA LYS A 401 -1.37 -23.19 6.85
C LYS A 401 -2.43 -24.21 6.42
N ASP A 402 -2.09 -25.19 5.59
CA ASP A 402 -3.02 -26.18 5.02
C ASP A 402 -2.34 -27.54 4.78
N ASP A 403 -3.08 -28.52 4.26
CA ASP A 403 -2.60 -29.85 3.86
C ASP A 403 -1.73 -29.83 2.59
N HIS A 404 -1.74 -28.71 1.86
CA HIS A 404 -0.88 -28.42 0.73
C HIS A 404 0.47 -27.77 1.14
N ASN A 405 0.64 -27.41 2.42
CA ASN A 405 1.80 -26.73 3.00
C ASN A 405 2.16 -25.38 2.32
N THR A 406 1.18 -24.66 1.76
CA THR A 406 1.42 -23.43 0.97
C THR A 406 2.15 -22.34 1.78
N ALA A 407 1.86 -22.28 3.09
CA ALA A 407 2.09 -21.14 4.00
C ALA A 407 1.78 -19.77 3.39
N ALA A 408 0.66 -19.72 2.67
CA ALA A 408 0.11 -18.51 2.12
C ALA A 408 -1.26 -18.21 2.74
N TRP A 409 -1.43 -17.02 3.32
CA TRP A 409 -2.70 -16.57 3.90
C TRP A 409 -3.25 -15.33 3.17
N PHE A 410 -4.30 -15.53 2.38
CA PHE A 410 -4.91 -14.48 1.55
C PHE A 410 -6.32 -14.08 2.01
N GLY A 411 -6.64 -14.25 3.30
CA GLY A 411 -7.97 -13.98 3.85
C GLY A 411 -8.47 -12.55 3.58
N LEU A 412 -7.56 -11.56 3.57
CA LEU A 412 -7.91 -10.16 3.32
C LEU A 412 -8.19 -9.84 1.84
N SER A 413 -7.54 -10.52 0.88
CA SER A 413 -7.76 -10.30 -0.55
C SER A 413 -8.93 -11.12 -1.11
N GLN A 414 -9.20 -12.31 -0.54
CA GLN A 414 -10.28 -13.20 -0.97
C GLN A 414 -11.68 -12.76 -0.52
N SER A 415 -11.78 -11.79 0.41
CA SER A 415 -13.08 -11.23 0.78
C SER A 415 -13.74 -10.52 -0.41
N GLN A 416 -14.79 -11.14 -0.94
CA GLN A 416 -15.65 -10.58 -1.99
C GLN A 416 -16.64 -9.53 -1.47
N GLY A 417 -16.69 -9.34 -0.14
CA GLY A 417 -17.53 -8.35 0.52
C GLY A 417 -16.88 -6.97 0.61
N PRO A 418 -17.66 -5.94 1.00
CA PRO A 418 -17.10 -4.65 1.34
C PRO A 418 -16.22 -4.76 2.60
N SER A 419 -15.23 -3.88 2.72
CA SER A 419 -14.33 -3.80 3.88
C SER A 419 -14.21 -2.35 4.39
N MET A 420 -13.89 -2.22 5.67
CA MET A 420 -13.58 -0.95 6.32
C MET A 420 -12.45 -1.18 7.34
N THR A 421 -11.25 -0.73 7.00
CA THR A 421 -10.01 -1.05 7.72
C THR A 421 -9.35 0.24 8.24
N PRO A 422 -9.08 0.38 9.55
CA PRO A 422 -8.27 1.48 10.08
C PRO A 422 -6.84 1.42 9.55
N LYS A 423 -6.25 2.57 9.20
CA LYS A 423 -4.87 2.67 8.68
C LYS A 423 -3.84 3.03 9.73
N ASN A 424 -4.23 3.81 10.74
CA ASN A 424 -3.33 4.34 11.78
C ASN A 424 -3.95 4.27 13.19
N LEU A 425 -4.64 3.16 13.51
CA LEU A 425 -5.31 2.93 14.79
C LEU A 425 -4.53 1.95 15.68
N LEU A 426 -3.25 2.23 15.92
CA LEU A 426 -2.45 1.55 16.94
C LEU A 426 -2.07 2.52 18.06
N TRP A 427 -1.81 1.97 19.24
CA TRP A 427 -1.52 2.75 20.45
C TRP A 427 -0.35 3.72 20.29
N ASN A 428 0.61 3.41 19.40
CA ASN A 428 1.80 4.21 19.11
C ASN A 428 1.71 5.03 17.80
N GLN A 429 0.58 5.00 17.09
CA GLN A 429 0.39 5.67 15.80
C GLN A 429 -0.51 6.91 15.88
N ILE A 430 -1.31 7.04 16.95
CA ILE A 430 -2.20 8.20 17.15
C ILE A 430 -1.36 9.39 17.63
N THR A 431 -1.21 10.40 16.77
CA THR A 431 -0.45 11.63 17.06
C THR A 431 -1.31 12.88 16.87
N THR A 432 -0.94 13.96 17.55
CA THR A 432 -1.64 15.24 17.51
C THR A 432 -1.61 15.85 16.10
N GLY A 433 -2.77 16.28 15.62
CA GLY A 433 -2.92 16.96 14.33
C GLY A 433 -3.07 16.02 13.12
N GLU A 434 -2.91 14.71 13.31
CA GLU A 434 -3.21 13.70 12.30
C GLU A 434 -4.62 13.12 12.52
N GLU A 435 -5.32 12.81 11.44
CA GLU A 435 -6.62 12.13 11.50
C GLU A 435 -6.43 10.62 11.50
N ILE A 436 -7.30 9.91 12.22
CA ILE A 436 -7.38 8.46 12.12
C ILE A 436 -8.17 8.14 10.85
N GLN A 437 -7.54 7.45 9.91
CA GLN A 437 -8.14 7.12 8.62
C GLN A 437 -8.66 5.68 8.60
N PHE A 438 -9.84 5.51 8.01
CA PHE A 438 -10.43 4.21 7.70
C PHE A 438 -10.56 4.10 6.18
N ALA A 439 -9.82 3.15 5.59
CA ALA A 439 -9.94 2.83 4.18
C ALA A 439 -11.14 1.91 3.96
N ILE A 440 -11.96 2.25 2.98
CA ILE A 440 -13.18 1.52 2.66
C ILE A 440 -13.07 1.01 1.23
N PHE A 441 -13.40 -0.26 1.05
CA PHE A 441 -13.52 -0.88 -0.26
C PHE A 441 -14.93 -1.43 -0.43
N ASN A 442 -15.59 -1.02 -1.51
CA ASN A 442 -16.90 -1.53 -1.92
C ASN A 442 -16.75 -2.20 -3.30
N PRO A 443 -16.70 -3.54 -3.38
CA PRO A 443 -16.49 -4.24 -4.65
C PRO A 443 -17.61 -4.00 -5.67
N ASN A 444 -18.82 -3.68 -5.21
CA ASN A 444 -20.01 -3.51 -6.04
C ASN A 444 -20.63 -2.13 -5.78
N PRO A 445 -20.03 -1.04 -6.29
CA PRO A 445 -20.62 0.30 -6.16
C PRO A 445 -21.99 0.34 -6.85
N SER A 446 -22.96 0.98 -6.19
CA SER A 446 -24.33 1.11 -6.67
C SER A 446 -24.78 2.56 -6.60
N THR A 447 -25.94 2.88 -7.20
CA THR A 447 -26.55 4.21 -7.07
C THR A 447 -26.94 4.54 -5.62
N THR A 448 -27.07 3.53 -4.77
CA THR A 448 -27.34 3.70 -3.34
C THR A 448 -26.02 3.67 -2.55
N PRO A 449 -25.63 4.78 -1.88
CA PRO A 449 -24.39 4.84 -1.11
C PRO A 449 -24.44 3.93 0.12
N LEU A 450 -23.27 3.40 0.50
CA LEU A 450 -23.07 2.83 1.83
C LEU A 450 -22.81 3.96 2.83
N GLN A 451 -23.24 3.77 4.08
CA GLN A 451 -22.92 4.67 5.18
C GLN A 451 -21.78 4.08 6.00
N ALA A 452 -20.67 4.80 6.08
CA ALA A 452 -19.56 4.49 6.97
C ALA A 452 -19.67 5.36 8.23
N SER A 453 -19.41 4.78 9.39
CA SER A 453 -19.37 5.52 10.66
C SER A 453 -18.33 4.94 11.60
N VAL A 454 -17.72 5.83 12.41
CA VAL A 454 -16.85 5.47 13.53
C VAL A 454 -17.25 6.27 14.75
N VAL A 455 -17.26 5.63 15.91
CA VAL A 455 -17.49 6.23 17.22
C VAL A 455 -16.30 5.92 18.12
N CYS A 456 -15.71 6.96 18.69
CA CYS A 456 -14.70 6.87 19.75
C CYS A 456 -15.32 7.35 21.07
N VAL A 457 -15.37 6.46 22.07
CA VAL A 457 -15.72 6.78 23.46
C VAL A 457 -14.42 7.10 24.21
N ARG A 458 -14.37 8.28 24.82
CA ARG A 458 -13.22 8.78 25.58
C ARG A 458 -13.26 8.32 27.05
N PRO A 459 -12.16 8.44 27.81
CA PRO A 459 -12.11 8.05 29.22
C PRO A 459 -13.16 8.72 30.12
N ASP A 460 -13.60 9.94 29.79
CA ASP A 460 -14.66 10.67 30.50
C ASP A 460 -16.09 10.28 30.07
N GLY A 461 -16.23 9.30 29.16
CA GLY A 461 -17.50 8.85 28.59
C GLY A 461 -18.01 9.69 27.43
N SER A 462 -17.36 10.81 27.10
CA SER A 462 -17.74 11.64 25.96
C SER A 462 -17.46 10.91 24.64
N LYS A 463 -18.27 11.19 23.60
CA LYS A 463 -18.18 10.50 22.30
C LYS A 463 -17.75 11.46 21.20
N ARG A 464 -16.88 10.98 20.32
CA ARG A 464 -16.58 11.59 19.02
C ARG A 464 -17.03 10.65 17.92
N THR A 465 -17.70 11.20 16.92
CA THR A 465 -18.27 10.42 15.81
C THR A 465 -17.91 11.09 14.50
N ALA A 466 -17.55 10.27 13.51
CA ALA A 466 -17.43 10.67 12.12
C ALA A 466 -18.28 9.74 11.25
N THR A 467 -18.92 10.30 10.22
CA THR A 467 -19.70 9.53 9.26
C THR A 467 -19.54 10.10 7.86
N THR A 468 -19.58 9.23 6.85
CA THR A 468 -19.53 9.63 5.43
C THR A 468 -20.34 8.64 4.58
N GLN A 469 -20.65 9.04 3.36
CA GLN A 469 -21.30 8.20 2.35
C GLN A 469 -20.27 7.71 1.33
N ILE A 470 -20.37 6.43 0.96
CA ILE A 470 -19.45 5.76 0.03
C ILE A 470 -20.25 5.34 -1.20
N VAL A 471 -20.06 6.09 -2.29
CA VAL A 471 -20.68 5.82 -3.60
C VAL A 471 -19.74 5.04 -4.51
N SER A 472 -18.43 5.31 -4.40
CA SER A 472 -17.38 4.75 -5.22
C SER A 472 -16.89 3.38 -4.72
N ARG A 473 -16.07 2.73 -5.55
CA ARG A 473 -15.41 1.46 -5.22
C ARG A 473 -14.44 1.59 -4.05
N THR A 474 -13.80 2.75 -3.90
CA THR A 474 -12.92 3.09 -2.79
C THR A 474 -13.43 4.33 -2.09
N GLY A 475 -13.18 4.46 -0.79
CA GLY A 475 -13.45 5.68 -0.05
C GLY A 475 -12.70 5.72 1.27
N THR A 476 -12.76 6.88 1.93
CA THR A 476 -12.08 7.09 3.20
C THR A 476 -13.00 7.77 4.19
N LEU A 477 -12.92 7.36 5.46
CA LEU A 477 -13.51 8.07 6.58
C LEU A 477 -12.38 8.54 7.50
N SER A 478 -12.35 9.83 7.81
CA SER A 478 -11.42 10.42 8.76
C SER A 478 -12.09 10.70 10.10
N LEU A 479 -11.41 10.37 11.19
CA LEU A 479 -11.77 10.76 12.56
C LEU A 479 -10.66 11.63 13.15
N LEU A 480 -10.95 12.91 13.36
CA LEU A 480 -10.09 13.78 14.13
C LEU A 480 -10.20 13.47 15.63
N LEU A 481 -9.11 13.02 16.24
CA LEU A 481 -9.03 12.75 17.67
C LEU A 481 -7.89 13.55 18.30
N GLN A 482 -8.21 14.27 19.37
CA GLN A 482 -7.22 14.92 20.23
C GLN A 482 -7.15 14.15 21.55
N VAL A 483 -5.97 13.60 21.87
CA VAL A 483 -5.72 12.86 23.11
C VAL A 483 -5.36 13.86 24.20
N THR A 484 -6.35 14.33 24.96
CA THR A 484 -6.18 15.35 26.00
C THR A 484 -6.26 14.80 27.43
N MET A 485 -6.60 13.51 27.58
CA MET A 485 -6.69 12.84 28.87
C MET A 485 -6.11 11.43 28.81
N PRO A 486 -5.42 10.97 29.87
CA PRO A 486 -4.96 9.60 29.96
C PRO A 486 -6.13 8.66 30.20
N GLY A 487 -6.13 7.48 29.57
CA GLY A 487 -7.13 6.45 29.83
C GLY A 487 -7.43 5.58 28.62
N SER A 488 -8.49 4.77 28.75
CA SER A 488 -8.98 3.92 27.68
C SER A 488 -9.87 4.69 26.70
N TYR A 489 -9.55 4.58 25.41
CA TYR A 489 -10.36 5.06 24.30
C TYR A 489 -10.90 3.84 23.55
N GLU A 490 -12.22 3.80 23.36
CA GLU A 490 -12.92 2.67 22.74
C GLU A 490 -13.49 3.08 21.39
N PHE A 491 -13.01 2.44 20.33
CA PHE A 491 -13.39 2.69 18.95
C PHE A 491 -14.34 1.60 18.48
N ASN A 492 -15.41 2.00 17.80
CA ASN A 492 -16.35 1.10 17.13
C ASN A 492 -16.64 1.68 15.75
N TRP A 493 -16.44 0.92 14.69
CA TRP A 493 -16.75 1.34 13.33
C TRP A 493 -17.68 0.37 12.64
N THR A 494 -18.49 0.92 11.73
CA THR A 494 -19.48 0.17 10.97
C THR A 494 -19.59 0.69 9.54
N LEU A 495 -19.75 -0.24 8.61
CA LEU A 495 -20.18 0.04 7.23
C LEU A 495 -21.55 -0.60 7.04
N GLN A 496 -22.54 0.18 6.62
CA GLN A 496 -23.92 -0.29 6.52
C GLN A 496 -24.60 0.20 5.24
N THR A 497 -25.65 -0.51 4.85
CA THR A 497 -26.58 -0.05 3.79
C THR A 497 -27.40 1.16 4.24
N ASP A 498 -28.00 1.87 3.30
CA ASP A 498 -28.99 2.94 3.53
C ASP A 498 -30.17 2.49 4.43
N ARG A 499 -30.51 1.20 4.40
CA ARG A 499 -31.54 0.56 5.23
C ARG A 499 -31.04 0.09 6.61
N GLY A 500 -29.79 0.38 6.98
CA GLY A 500 -29.23 0.06 8.30
C GLY A 500 -28.71 -1.38 8.48
N LYS A 501 -28.71 -2.21 7.43
CA LYS A 501 -28.04 -3.53 7.49
C LYS A 501 -26.52 -3.32 7.61
N LYS A 502 -25.93 -3.76 8.72
CA LYS A 502 -24.47 -3.77 8.93
C LYS A 502 -23.81 -4.79 8.00
N LEU A 503 -22.82 -4.34 7.25
CA LEU A 503 -22.02 -5.16 6.32
C LEU A 503 -20.65 -5.44 6.92
N VAL A 504 -20.05 -4.45 7.58
CA VAL A 504 -18.77 -4.56 8.29
C VAL A 504 -18.94 -3.93 9.66
N THR A 505 -18.33 -4.55 10.66
CA THR A 505 -18.19 -4.03 12.02
C THR A 505 -16.79 -4.30 12.52
N GLY A 506 -16.22 -3.38 13.29
CA GLY A 506 -15.00 -3.63 14.04
C GLY A 506 -14.94 -2.78 15.29
N ASP A 507 -14.14 -3.23 16.25
CA ASP A 507 -13.90 -2.54 17.51
C ASP A 507 -12.43 -2.57 17.89
N LYS A 508 -11.97 -1.56 18.63
CA LYS A 508 -10.61 -1.52 19.17
C LYS A 508 -10.58 -0.70 20.45
N LYS A 509 -9.89 -1.20 21.47
CA LYS A 509 -9.67 -0.50 22.73
C LYS A 509 -8.20 -0.18 22.90
N LEU A 510 -7.88 1.09 23.11
CA LEU A 510 -6.50 1.57 23.25
C LEU A 510 -6.35 2.38 24.54
N PHE A 511 -5.27 2.12 25.30
CA PHE A 511 -4.88 2.99 26.39
C PHE A 511 -3.92 4.06 25.85
N LEU A 512 -4.31 5.33 25.96
CA LEU A 512 -3.54 6.45 25.41
C LEU A 512 -3.17 7.44 26.51
N GLN A 513 -2.01 8.07 26.36
CA GLN A 513 -1.56 9.18 27.18
C GLN A 513 -1.33 10.42 26.30
N PRO A 514 -1.74 11.62 26.74
CA PRO A 514 -1.52 12.85 25.99
C PRO A 514 -0.05 13.06 25.64
N PHE A 515 0.22 13.39 24.38
CA PHE A 515 1.54 13.80 23.86
C PHE A 515 2.68 12.76 23.89
N VAL A 516 2.49 11.60 24.50
CA VAL A 516 3.54 10.56 24.60
C VAL A 516 3.97 10.05 23.22
N ASN A 517 3.00 9.78 22.34
CA ASN A 517 3.27 9.35 20.97
C ASN A 517 3.97 10.44 20.16
N ASP A 518 3.58 11.70 20.36
CA ASP A 518 4.16 12.86 19.67
C ASP A 518 5.64 13.02 20.04
N GLN A 519 5.95 12.89 21.33
CA GLN A 519 7.32 12.92 21.84
C GLN A 519 8.14 11.73 21.32
N ALA A 520 7.58 10.52 21.36
CA ALA A 520 8.25 9.32 20.85
C ALA A 520 8.55 9.41 19.35
N LEU A 521 7.62 9.94 18.55
CA LEU A 521 7.81 10.20 17.12
C LEU A 521 8.97 11.18 16.89
N ALA A 522 9.00 12.28 17.63
CA ALA A 522 10.03 13.30 17.51
C ALA A 522 11.42 12.76 17.93
N THR A 523 11.51 12.02 19.03
CA THR A 523 12.75 11.36 19.47
C THR A 523 13.24 10.36 18.42
N ARG A 524 12.35 9.54 17.84
CA ARG A 524 12.70 8.62 16.75
C ARG A 524 13.19 9.36 15.51
N ALA A 525 12.58 10.50 15.16
CA ALA A 525 13.01 11.33 14.04
C ALA A 525 14.42 11.90 14.26
N VAL A 526 14.74 12.42 15.45
CA VAL A 526 16.08 12.88 15.81
C VAL A 526 17.10 11.73 15.69
N ALA A 527 16.80 10.57 16.27
CA ALA A 527 17.69 9.41 16.21
C ALA A 527 17.90 8.91 14.76
N GLY A 528 16.84 8.89 13.95
CA GLY A 528 16.89 8.50 12.54
C GLY A 528 17.77 9.44 11.70
N LEU A 529 17.60 10.75 11.87
CA LEU A 529 18.46 11.76 11.24
C LEU A 529 19.93 11.55 11.59
N GLN A 530 20.25 11.37 12.88
CA GLN A 530 21.62 11.16 13.36
C GLN A 530 22.23 9.85 12.83
N ALA A 531 21.46 8.76 12.86
CA ALA A 531 21.91 7.45 12.39
C ALA A 531 22.24 7.46 10.89
N VAL A 532 21.35 8.03 10.06
CA VAL A 532 21.60 8.16 8.62
C VAL A 532 22.76 9.12 8.37
N ALA A 533 22.82 10.26 9.06
CA ALA A 533 23.93 11.20 8.93
C ALA A 533 25.30 10.54 9.17
N ASN A 534 25.39 9.66 10.17
CA ASN A 534 26.61 8.90 10.44
C ASN A 534 26.90 7.85 9.38
N THR A 535 25.86 7.17 8.88
CA THR A 535 25.97 6.14 7.83
C THR A 535 26.48 6.73 6.51
N VAL A 536 26.02 7.92 6.13
CA VAL A 536 26.39 8.57 4.87
C VAL A 536 27.53 9.57 4.99
N ALA A 537 28.09 9.79 6.19
CA ALA A 537 29.06 10.86 6.47
C ALA A 537 30.26 10.87 5.51
N ASP A 538 30.79 9.70 5.18
CA ASP A 538 31.98 9.57 4.32
C ASP A 538 31.65 9.78 2.84
N LYS A 539 30.46 9.34 2.39
CA LYS A 539 30.04 9.40 0.98
C LYS A 539 29.36 10.72 0.62
N MET A 540 28.54 11.25 1.54
CA MET A 540 27.68 12.42 1.34
C MET A 540 27.82 13.41 2.50
N PRO A 541 29.00 14.05 2.67
CA PRO A 541 29.29 14.89 3.84
C PRO A 541 28.34 16.08 3.97
N LEU A 542 27.94 16.71 2.85
CA LEU A 542 27.00 17.85 2.88
C LEU A 542 25.60 17.44 3.33
N SER A 543 25.14 16.26 2.96
CA SER A 543 23.85 15.74 3.42
C SER A 543 23.92 15.34 4.88
N ALA A 544 25.01 14.72 5.32
CA ALA A 544 25.22 14.40 6.73
C ALA A 544 25.18 15.63 7.64
N VAL A 545 25.80 16.75 7.23
CA VAL A 545 25.72 18.02 7.98
C VAL A 545 24.28 18.56 8.00
N ALA A 546 23.57 18.53 6.88
CA ALA A 546 22.18 19.00 6.79
C ALA A 546 21.26 18.22 7.74
N LEU A 547 21.41 16.89 7.78
CA LEU A 547 20.63 16.01 8.65
C LEU A 547 20.94 16.27 10.13
N ARG A 548 22.22 16.49 10.49
CA ARG A 548 22.61 16.84 11.88
C ARG A 548 22.01 18.19 12.29
N ARG A 549 22.08 19.20 11.42
CA ARG A 549 21.46 20.50 11.68
C ARG A 549 19.96 20.38 11.92
N GLU A 550 19.25 19.61 11.10
CA GLU A 550 17.82 19.39 11.31
C GLU A 550 17.53 18.62 12.60
N ALA A 551 18.38 17.65 12.96
CA ALA A 551 18.25 16.91 14.22
C ALA A 551 18.39 17.85 15.43
N ASP A 552 19.37 18.75 15.43
CA ASP A 552 19.59 19.73 16.50
C ASP A 552 18.40 20.68 16.66
N VAL A 553 17.83 21.16 15.53
CA VAL A 553 16.66 22.05 15.57
C VAL A 553 15.43 21.30 16.10
N LEU A 554 15.22 20.05 15.68
CA LEU A 554 14.11 19.23 16.14
C LEU A 554 14.25 18.88 17.63
N GLU A 555 15.45 18.52 18.08
CA GLU A 555 15.76 18.24 19.48
C GLU A 555 15.48 19.46 20.37
N LYS A 556 15.88 20.65 19.92
CA LYS A 556 15.55 21.90 20.62
C LYS A 556 14.04 22.14 20.69
N ALA A 557 13.31 21.95 19.60
CA ALA A 557 11.86 22.11 19.57
C ALA A 557 11.15 21.15 20.54
N VAL A 558 11.64 19.90 20.65
CA VAL A 558 11.16 18.92 21.65
C VAL A 558 11.44 19.42 23.07
N ALA A 559 12.66 19.88 23.34
CA ALA A 559 13.06 20.36 24.67
C ALA A 559 12.24 21.58 25.12
N ASP A 560 11.94 22.51 24.21
CA ASP A 560 11.17 23.72 24.49
C ASP A 560 9.68 23.42 24.74
N LEU A 561 9.12 22.42 24.04
CA LEU A 561 7.69 22.08 24.12
C LEU A 561 7.35 21.09 25.24
N ALA A 562 8.27 20.20 25.61
CA ALA A 562 8.03 19.14 26.60
C ALA A 562 7.55 19.64 27.99
N PRO A 563 8.05 20.76 28.56
CA PRO A 563 7.51 21.32 29.80
C PRO A 563 6.04 21.75 29.66
N GLN A 564 5.67 22.32 28.51
CA GLN A 564 4.31 22.78 28.25
C GLN A 564 3.34 21.60 28.13
N GLN A 565 3.74 20.54 27.42
CA GLN A 565 2.97 19.30 27.29
C GLN A 565 2.75 18.60 28.63
N ARG A 566 3.73 18.62 29.54
CA ARG A 566 3.60 18.06 30.90
C ARG A 566 2.67 18.88 31.80
N ALA A 567 2.57 20.19 31.54
CA ALA A 567 1.82 21.13 32.36
C ALA A 567 0.35 21.31 31.92
N VAL A 568 -0.13 20.55 30.94
CA VAL A 568 -1.46 20.71 30.32
C VAL A 568 -2.56 20.68 31.40
N PRO A 569 -3.16 21.83 31.76
CA PRO A 569 -4.20 21.88 32.76
C PRO A 569 -5.54 21.49 32.12
N ALA A 570 -6.34 20.68 32.82
CA ALA A 570 -7.69 20.32 32.38
C ALA A 570 -8.64 21.54 32.24
N GLU A 571 -8.28 22.71 32.76
CA GLU A 571 -9.20 23.84 32.98
C GLU A 571 -8.99 25.06 32.05
N HIS A 572 -7.94 25.11 31.22
CA HIS A 572 -7.61 26.31 30.41
C HIS A 572 -7.66 26.04 28.89
N ALA A 573 -8.86 26.10 28.29
CA ALA A 573 -9.11 25.71 26.89
C ALA A 573 -8.19 26.39 25.84
N PHE A 574 -7.91 27.68 25.97
CA PHE A 574 -7.06 28.41 25.02
C PHE A 574 -5.59 27.94 25.04
N MET A 575 -5.05 27.66 26.23
CA MET A 575 -3.68 27.13 26.36
C MET A 575 -3.57 25.73 25.77
N VAL A 576 -4.59 24.90 25.96
CA VAL A 576 -4.65 23.54 25.38
C VAL A 576 -4.61 23.61 23.85
N GLU A 577 -5.39 24.50 23.24
CA GLU A 577 -5.43 24.65 21.78
C GLU A 577 -4.08 25.11 21.20
N GLN A 578 -3.40 26.05 21.87
CA GLN A 578 -2.06 26.49 21.46
C GLN A 578 -1.02 25.36 21.56
N ILE A 579 -1.05 24.59 22.65
CA ILE A 579 -0.15 23.43 22.83
C ILE A 579 -0.42 22.36 21.75
N LEU A 580 -1.68 22.10 21.43
CA LEU A 580 -2.06 21.17 20.36
C LEU A 580 -1.57 21.64 18.99
N ARG A 581 -1.72 22.93 18.66
CA ARG A 581 -1.18 23.49 17.41
C ARG A 581 0.34 23.35 17.31
N ASN A 582 1.06 23.75 18.37
CA ASN A 582 2.53 23.63 18.42
C ASN A 582 2.98 22.16 18.34
N THR A 583 2.25 21.25 18.98
CA THR A 583 2.54 19.81 18.93
C THR A 583 2.25 19.24 17.55
N GLY A 584 1.15 19.64 16.89
CA GLY A 584 0.87 19.23 15.50
C GLY A 584 1.95 19.69 14.51
N ALA A 585 2.51 20.89 14.72
CA ALA A 585 3.66 21.36 13.94
C ALA A 585 4.92 20.52 14.21
N LEU A 586 5.18 20.13 15.47
CA LEU A 586 6.27 19.22 15.83
C LEU A 586 6.10 17.83 15.18
N VAL A 587 4.89 17.27 15.19
CA VAL A 587 4.55 15.99 14.54
C VAL A 587 4.81 16.08 13.04
N SER A 588 4.26 17.09 12.36
CA SER A 588 4.46 17.31 10.93
C SER A 588 5.94 17.41 10.56
N ARG A 589 6.72 18.18 11.34
CA ARG A 589 8.17 18.29 11.16
C ARG A 589 8.90 16.97 11.41
N SER A 590 8.48 16.18 12.39
CA SER A 590 9.07 14.87 12.71
C SER A 590 8.82 13.84 11.61
N ARG A 591 7.61 13.82 11.01
CA ARG A 591 7.30 13.00 9.83
C ARG A 591 8.18 13.39 8.65
N ARG A 592 8.30 14.70 8.41
CA ARG A 592 9.16 15.25 7.36
C ARG A 592 10.62 14.85 7.56
N ALA A 593 11.14 14.95 8.77
CA ALA A 593 12.49 14.53 9.14
C ALA A 593 12.74 13.04 8.88
N LEU A 594 11.81 12.16 9.25
CA LEU A 594 11.93 10.72 8.98
C LEU A 594 11.97 10.41 7.49
N ARG A 595 11.08 11.02 6.70
CA ARG A 595 11.07 10.87 5.24
C ARG A 595 12.37 11.38 4.62
N MET A 596 12.85 12.54 5.08
CA MET A 596 14.12 13.10 4.64
C MET A 596 15.31 12.18 4.96
N SER A 597 15.39 11.61 6.16
CA SER A 597 16.45 10.64 6.49
C SER A 597 16.38 9.40 5.59
N ALA A 598 15.19 8.90 5.28
CA ALA A 598 15.02 7.74 4.42
C ALA A 598 15.47 8.02 2.97
N LEU A 599 15.11 9.19 2.42
CA LEU A 599 15.52 9.60 1.08
C LEU A 599 17.03 9.79 0.96
N VAL A 600 17.67 10.41 1.96
CA VAL A 600 19.14 10.56 1.98
C VAL A 600 19.83 9.20 2.09
N GLU A 601 19.30 8.27 2.89
CA GLU A 601 19.83 6.92 2.98
C GLU A 601 19.72 6.17 1.64
N GLN A 602 18.57 6.25 0.96
CA GLN A 602 18.37 5.65 -0.36
C GLN A 602 19.35 6.26 -1.38
N ALA A 603 19.46 7.58 -1.43
CA ALA A 603 20.40 8.28 -2.31
C ALA A 603 21.86 7.87 -2.05
N GLY A 604 22.26 7.66 -0.78
CA GLY A 604 23.63 7.23 -0.43
C GLY A 604 23.96 5.78 -0.73
N ARG A 605 22.94 4.93 -0.98
CA ARG A 605 23.12 3.57 -1.52
C ARG A 605 23.29 3.61 -3.04
N MET A 606 22.70 4.60 -3.69
CA MET A 606 22.93 4.92 -5.09
C MET A 606 24.28 5.65 -5.24
N ASP A 607 24.76 5.85 -6.45
CA ASP A 607 26.09 6.42 -6.69
C ASP A 607 26.31 7.76 -5.94
N SER A 608 27.53 7.94 -5.42
CA SER A 608 27.89 8.75 -4.25
C SER A 608 27.83 10.29 -4.40
N SER A 609 27.36 10.83 -5.52
CA SER A 609 27.38 12.29 -5.79
C SER A 609 26.03 13.00 -5.68
N ALA A 610 24.96 12.31 -5.25
CA ALA A 610 23.62 12.89 -5.22
C ALA A 610 23.55 14.14 -4.33
N SER A 611 23.30 15.30 -4.94
CA SER A 611 23.01 16.57 -4.24
C SER A 611 21.55 16.97 -4.35
N LEU A 612 20.84 16.39 -5.31
CA LEU A 612 19.51 16.79 -5.74
C LEU A 612 18.70 15.54 -6.12
N ILE A 613 17.45 15.47 -5.67
CA ILE A 613 16.52 14.41 -6.04
C ILE A 613 15.42 15.03 -6.89
N ALA A 614 15.22 14.50 -8.10
CA ALA A 614 14.11 14.89 -8.96
C ALA A 614 12.93 13.93 -8.75
N PHE A 615 11.71 14.47 -8.79
CA PHE A 615 10.49 13.68 -8.71
C PHE A 615 9.32 14.35 -9.41
N ALA A 616 8.35 13.54 -9.84
CA ALA A 616 7.05 14.03 -10.29
C ALA A 616 6.16 14.23 -9.06
N GLY A 617 5.46 15.36 -8.99
CA GLY A 617 4.41 15.59 -7.98
C GLY A 617 3.08 15.92 -8.63
N SER A 618 2.04 16.11 -7.82
CA SER A 618 0.72 16.52 -8.31
C SER A 618 0.84 17.82 -9.10
N MET A 619 0.29 17.81 -10.32
CA MET A 619 0.13 19.03 -11.11
C MET A 619 -0.89 19.94 -10.43
N TRP A 620 -0.70 21.25 -10.55
CA TRP A 620 -1.59 22.30 -10.02
C TRP A 620 -1.66 22.42 -8.49
N GLU A 621 -0.95 21.56 -7.74
CA GLU A 621 -0.77 21.76 -6.30
C GLU A 621 0.29 22.84 -6.05
N ASN A 622 -0.18 24.06 -5.84
CA ASN A 622 0.66 25.24 -5.66
C ASN A 622 0.90 25.61 -4.19
N ARG A 623 0.44 24.80 -3.22
CA ARG A 623 0.67 25.04 -1.78
C ARG A 623 1.80 24.18 -1.26
N ARG A 624 2.55 24.76 -0.31
CA ARG A 624 3.65 24.10 0.44
C ARG A 624 4.64 23.36 -0.47
N LEU A 625 4.87 23.85 -1.69
CA LEU A 625 5.78 23.25 -2.66
C LEU A 625 7.17 23.01 -2.04
N ASN A 626 7.64 23.98 -1.26
CA ASN A 626 8.90 23.95 -0.52
C ASN A 626 9.04 22.78 0.46
N GLU A 627 7.93 22.19 0.92
CA GLU A 627 7.91 21.09 1.88
C GLU A 627 7.80 19.71 1.23
N GLN A 628 7.43 19.63 -0.06
CA GLN A 628 7.20 18.38 -0.78
C GLN A 628 8.48 17.57 -0.97
N MET A 629 8.36 16.23 -0.94
CA MET A 629 9.45 15.26 -1.12
C MET A 629 8.90 13.98 -1.78
N PRO A 630 9.69 13.22 -2.54
CA PRO A 630 9.23 11.93 -3.08
C PRO A 630 9.17 10.84 -2.01
N ASP A 631 8.51 9.72 -2.34
CA ASP A 631 8.48 8.53 -1.48
C ASP A 631 9.73 7.65 -1.66
N ILE A 632 10.25 7.61 -2.90
CA ILE A 632 11.44 6.87 -3.29
C ILE A 632 12.40 7.76 -4.06
N VAL A 633 13.69 7.40 -4.05
CA VAL A 633 14.68 8.01 -4.93
C VAL A 633 14.70 7.24 -6.24
N GLU A 634 14.50 7.94 -7.36
CA GLU A 634 14.60 7.39 -8.71
C GLU A 634 15.63 8.19 -9.50
N THR A 635 16.59 7.52 -10.14
CA THR A 635 17.64 8.19 -10.92
C THR A 635 18.13 7.26 -12.04
N PRO A 636 17.87 7.59 -13.33
CA PRO A 636 17.06 8.71 -13.80
C PRO A 636 15.58 8.55 -13.45
N LEU A 637 14.90 9.66 -13.12
CA LEU A 637 13.44 9.68 -12.96
C LEU A 637 12.76 9.43 -14.31
N GLN A 638 11.86 8.46 -14.41
CA GLN A 638 11.11 8.15 -15.61
C GLN A 638 9.69 8.73 -15.56
N ILE A 639 9.30 9.49 -16.58
CA ILE A 639 7.95 10.04 -16.72
C ILE A 639 7.38 9.63 -18.07
N HIS A 640 6.14 9.13 -18.08
CA HIS A 640 5.43 8.76 -19.30
C HIS A 640 4.21 9.66 -19.49
N ARG A 641 3.99 10.14 -20.72
CA ARG A 641 2.84 10.94 -21.12
C ARG A 641 2.28 10.47 -22.45
N THR A 642 0.97 10.54 -22.59
CA THR A 642 0.28 10.33 -23.86
C THR A 642 -0.16 11.69 -24.36
N VAL A 643 0.21 12.02 -25.60
CA VAL A 643 0.00 13.34 -26.18
C VAL A 643 -0.56 13.25 -27.60
N VAL A 644 -1.04 14.36 -28.15
CA VAL A 644 -1.49 14.50 -29.54
C VAL A 644 -0.69 15.59 -30.27
N ALA A 645 -0.57 15.45 -31.58
CA ALA A 645 0.08 16.48 -32.40
C ALA A 645 -0.72 17.80 -32.38
N GLY A 646 0.00 18.91 -32.24
CA GLY A 646 -0.54 20.27 -32.20
C GLY A 646 -0.93 20.78 -30.81
N GLU A 647 -0.68 20.04 -29.73
CA GLU A 647 -0.96 20.49 -28.36
C GLU A 647 0.29 20.96 -27.61
N HIS A 648 0.07 21.54 -26.43
CA HIS A 648 1.10 21.82 -25.43
C HIS A 648 0.91 20.88 -24.25
N GLU A 649 1.96 20.12 -23.92
CA GLU A 649 1.97 19.20 -22.76
C GLU A 649 2.82 19.80 -21.64
N PRO A 650 2.20 20.31 -20.55
CA PRO A 650 2.94 20.83 -19.41
C PRO A 650 3.39 19.70 -18.47
N VAL A 651 4.69 19.66 -18.16
CA VAL A 651 5.25 18.70 -17.20
C VAL A 651 5.90 19.40 -16.01
N SER A 652 5.31 19.21 -14.82
CA SER A 652 5.87 19.67 -13.54
C SER A 652 6.94 18.71 -13.01
N LEU A 653 8.14 19.23 -12.81
CA LEU A 653 9.30 18.55 -12.23
C LEU A 653 9.70 19.22 -10.92
N LYS A 654 9.77 18.43 -9.85
CA LYS A 654 10.14 18.91 -8.51
C LYS A 654 11.56 18.48 -8.17
N LEU A 655 12.32 19.41 -7.59
CA LEU A 655 13.75 19.27 -7.31
C LEU A 655 14.00 19.50 -5.81
N PHE A 656 14.29 18.41 -5.09
CA PHE A 656 14.54 18.43 -3.65
C PHE A 656 16.04 18.47 -3.34
N ASN A 657 16.48 19.53 -2.66
CA ASN A 657 17.89 19.70 -2.25
C ASN A 657 18.18 18.98 -0.94
N ILE A 658 19.07 17.99 -0.96
CA ILE A 658 19.44 17.17 0.20
C ILE A 658 20.76 17.59 0.86
N THR A 659 21.28 18.78 0.55
CA THR A 659 22.56 19.29 1.07
C THR A 659 22.36 20.39 2.10
N ASP A 660 23.41 20.73 2.88
CA ASP A 660 23.35 21.74 3.95
C ASP A 660 23.34 23.20 3.45
N ARG A 661 23.45 23.43 2.13
CA ARG A 661 23.53 24.77 1.54
C ARG A 661 22.49 24.97 0.46
N THR A 662 22.27 26.23 0.08
CA THR A 662 21.49 26.57 -1.12
C THR A 662 22.25 26.12 -2.36
N LEU A 663 21.60 25.30 -3.20
CA LEU A 663 22.15 24.87 -4.48
C LEU A 663 21.81 25.87 -5.58
N GLN A 664 22.76 26.09 -6.48
CA GLN A 664 22.56 26.72 -7.78
C GLN A 664 22.44 25.60 -8.80
N VAL A 665 21.23 25.36 -9.28
CA VAL A 665 20.93 24.26 -10.19
C VAL A 665 20.70 24.81 -11.59
N ARG A 666 21.56 24.44 -12.54
CA ARG A 666 21.36 24.75 -13.94
C ARG A 666 20.47 23.69 -14.59
N VAL A 667 19.42 24.14 -15.25
CA VAL A 667 18.56 23.31 -16.10
C VAL A 667 19.19 23.24 -17.48
N HIS A 668 19.51 22.03 -17.91
CA HIS A 668 20.02 21.74 -19.24
C HIS A 668 19.06 20.79 -19.95
N LEU A 669 18.51 21.25 -21.07
CA LEU A 669 17.64 20.47 -21.94
C LEU A 669 18.43 20.11 -23.20
N PRO A 670 18.91 18.86 -23.34
CA PRO A 670 19.46 18.37 -24.59
C PRO A 670 18.49 18.61 -25.75
N GLN A 671 19.03 18.79 -26.95
CA GLN A 671 18.23 19.10 -28.14
C GLN A 671 17.08 18.08 -28.30
N PRO A 672 15.81 18.53 -28.28
CA PRO A 672 14.68 17.63 -28.41
C PRO A 672 14.61 17.02 -29.81
N PRO A 673 13.92 15.88 -30.00
CA PRO A 673 13.58 15.35 -31.31
C PRO A 673 12.91 16.41 -32.20
N ALA A 674 13.13 16.30 -33.52
CA ALA A 674 12.57 17.24 -34.48
C ALA A 674 11.03 17.32 -34.37
N GLY A 675 10.50 18.55 -34.33
CA GLY A 675 9.07 18.83 -34.19
C GLY A 675 8.58 18.98 -32.75
N LEU A 676 9.45 18.78 -31.75
CA LEU A 676 9.17 19.12 -30.35
C LEU A 676 9.95 20.37 -29.95
N VAL A 677 9.29 21.29 -29.25
CA VAL A 677 9.94 22.45 -28.61
C VAL A 677 9.67 22.36 -27.12
N VAL A 678 10.72 22.54 -26.30
CA VAL A 678 10.60 22.46 -24.84
C VAL A 678 11.03 23.80 -24.26
N THR A 679 10.09 24.47 -23.60
CA THR A 679 10.31 25.76 -22.94
C THR A 679 10.32 25.54 -21.42
N PRO A 680 11.45 25.80 -20.73
CA PRO A 680 11.51 25.66 -19.29
C PRO A 680 10.99 26.92 -18.59
N HIS A 681 10.10 26.72 -17.64
CA HIS A 681 9.59 27.72 -16.71
C HIS A 681 9.96 27.34 -15.28
N TYR A 682 9.94 28.30 -14.36
CA TYR A 682 10.14 28.03 -12.94
C TYR A 682 9.06 28.68 -12.10
N SER A 683 8.67 27.99 -11.03
CA SER A 683 7.60 28.49 -10.16
C SER A 683 8.10 29.51 -9.14
N ILE A 684 7.35 30.61 -8.99
CA ILE A 684 7.59 31.70 -8.04
C ILE A 684 6.39 31.82 -7.09
N PRO A 685 6.63 32.01 -5.77
CA PRO A 685 5.56 32.21 -4.82
C PRO A 685 4.95 33.62 -4.98
N ILE A 686 3.63 33.68 -5.01
CA ILE A 686 2.82 34.89 -4.97
C ILE A 686 1.89 34.87 -3.75
N PRO A 687 1.62 36.03 -3.11
CA PRO A 687 0.71 36.09 -1.98
C PRO A 687 -0.75 35.92 -2.44
N THR A 688 -1.48 35.04 -1.77
CA THR A 688 -2.93 34.89 -1.93
C THR A 688 -3.69 36.02 -1.23
N SER A 689 -5.00 36.14 -1.49
CA SER A 689 -5.87 37.10 -0.80
C SER A 689 -5.95 36.88 0.72
N GLN A 690 -5.57 35.70 1.21
CA GLN A 690 -5.53 35.36 2.63
C GLN A 690 -4.13 35.54 3.24
N GLY A 691 -3.15 35.99 2.46
CA GLY A 691 -1.76 36.17 2.91
C GLY A 691 -0.93 34.89 2.93
N GLU A 692 -1.47 33.75 2.47
CA GLU A 692 -0.72 32.50 2.25
C GLU A 692 0.11 32.60 0.96
N GLU A 693 1.26 31.92 0.90
CA GLU A 693 2.04 31.81 -0.34
C GLU A 693 1.48 30.70 -1.25
N ALA A 694 1.26 31.03 -2.53
CA ALA A 694 0.94 30.09 -3.59
C ALA A 694 2.00 30.14 -4.69
N TRP A 695 2.51 28.98 -5.10
CA TRP A 695 3.58 28.81 -6.09
C TRP A 695 2.99 28.76 -7.50
N ASP A 696 2.48 29.90 -7.97
CA ASP A 696 1.57 29.95 -9.13
C ASP A 696 2.12 30.74 -10.33
N ALA A 697 3.07 31.67 -10.11
CA ALA A 697 3.66 32.43 -11.22
C ALA A 697 4.73 31.59 -11.92
N LEU A 698 4.59 31.42 -13.25
CA LEU A 698 5.44 30.55 -14.09
C LEU A 698 6.18 31.33 -15.21
N PRO A 699 7.07 32.29 -14.89
CA PRO A 699 7.88 32.91 -15.94
C PRO A 699 8.80 31.90 -16.62
N GLU A 700 9.05 32.14 -17.90
CA GLU A 700 10.11 31.45 -18.65
C GLU A 700 11.47 31.70 -17.98
N MET A 701 12.32 30.67 -17.96
CA MET A 701 13.67 30.81 -17.41
C MET A 701 14.53 31.72 -18.29
N ASP A 702 15.40 32.51 -17.67
CA ASP A 702 16.38 33.31 -18.40
C ASP A 702 17.46 32.45 -19.07
N GLU A 703 18.32 33.07 -19.88
CA GLU A 703 19.41 32.39 -20.60
C GLU A 703 20.41 31.66 -19.69
N SER A 704 20.48 32.00 -18.39
CA SER A 704 21.34 31.28 -17.44
C SER A 704 20.76 29.91 -17.09
N ALA A 705 19.43 29.79 -17.14
CA ALA A 705 18.63 28.64 -16.73
C ALA A 705 19.02 28.13 -15.32
N VAL A 706 19.37 29.03 -14.39
CA VAL A 706 19.79 28.67 -13.02
C VAL A 706 18.69 28.96 -12.01
N VAL A 707 18.34 27.97 -11.19
CA VAL A 707 17.43 28.12 -10.05
C VAL A 707 18.17 27.94 -8.72
N SER A 708 17.81 28.77 -7.73
CA SER A 708 18.29 28.64 -6.35
C SER A 708 17.36 27.75 -5.53
N ILE A 709 17.89 26.66 -4.99
CA ILE A 709 17.12 25.71 -4.16
C ILE A 709 17.68 25.70 -2.74
N PRO A 710 17.00 26.29 -1.74
CA PRO A 710 17.47 26.28 -0.36
C PRO A 710 17.65 24.88 0.20
N SER A 711 18.56 24.76 1.17
CA SER A 711 18.85 23.51 1.86
C SER A 711 17.58 22.85 2.41
N LEU A 712 17.40 21.55 2.14
CA LEU A 712 16.27 20.74 2.61
C LEU A 712 14.90 21.29 2.19
N THR A 713 14.82 21.91 1.02
CA THR A 713 13.57 22.40 0.42
C THR A 713 13.45 21.99 -1.04
N THR A 714 12.24 22.12 -1.58
CA THR A 714 11.93 21.80 -2.97
C THR A 714 11.62 23.04 -3.79
N ARG A 715 12.00 23.02 -5.07
CA ARG A 715 11.57 23.96 -6.11
C ARG A 715 11.00 23.22 -7.30
N GLU A 716 10.22 23.92 -8.11
CA GLU A 716 9.52 23.35 -9.26
C GLU A 716 9.94 24.02 -10.55
N ILE A 717 10.20 23.17 -11.53
CA ILE A 717 10.47 23.52 -12.92
C ILE A 717 9.32 22.95 -13.74
N TRP A 718 8.73 23.78 -14.59
CA TRP A 718 7.73 23.34 -15.55
C TRP A 718 8.38 23.25 -16.92
N LEU A 719 8.15 22.15 -17.62
CA LEU A 719 8.51 22.00 -19.02
C LEU A 719 7.22 22.15 -19.82
N ASP A 720 7.05 23.26 -20.52
CA ASP A 720 6.02 23.37 -21.55
C ASP A 720 6.56 22.70 -22.82
N ILE A 721 5.93 21.61 -23.23
CA ILE A 721 6.33 20.84 -24.39
C ILE A 721 5.34 21.09 -25.50
N GLN A 722 5.73 21.94 -26.45
CA GLN A 722 4.98 22.11 -27.68
C GLN A 722 5.19 20.89 -28.58
N VAL A 723 4.12 20.13 -28.78
CA VAL A 723 4.07 18.97 -29.66
C VAL A 723 3.64 19.47 -31.02
N GLY A 724 4.58 19.73 -31.93
CA GLY A 724 4.27 20.19 -33.28
C GLY A 724 3.60 19.12 -34.14
N ASP A 725 3.71 19.26 -35.47
CA ASP A 725 3.20 18.27 -36.44
C ASP A 725 4.11 17.01 -36.53
N VAL A 726 4.35 16.37 -35.38
CA VAL A 726 5.11 15.13 -35.27
C VAL A 726 4.26 13.94 -35.67
N GLN A 727 4.91 12.89 -36.17
CA GLN A 727 4.21 11.65 -36.52
C GLN A 727 3.84 10.86 -35.26
N PRO A 728 2.79 10.04 -35.31
CA PRO A 728 2.46 9.14 -34.20
C PRO A 728 3.61 8.20 -33.88
N GLY A 729 3.90 7.99 -32.60
CA GLY A 729 5.02 7.18 -32.14
C GLY A 729 5.56 7.60 -30.78
N GLN A 730 6.60 6.90 -30.32
CA GLN A 730 7.26 7.21 -29.06
C GLN A 730 8.46 8.14 -29.27
N TYR A 731 8.53 9.18 -28.46
CA TYR A 731 9.61 10.17 -28.43
C TYR A 731 10.17 10.26 -27.03
N VAL A 732 11.50 10.31 -26.90
CA VAL A 732 12.18 10.40 -25.61
C VAL A 732 12.89 11.74 -25.50
N LEU A 733 12.61 12.47 -24.43
CA LEU A 733 13.24 13.72 -24.03
C LEU A 733 14.06 13.48 -22.76
N ALA A 734 15.11 14.27 -22.58
CA ALA A 734 15.90 14.28 -21.36
C ALA A 734 15.89 15.69 -20.77
N ALA A 735 15.88 15.77 -19.44
CA ALA A 735 16.18 16.99 -18.70
C ALA A 735 17.31 16.69 -17.70
N VAL A 736 18.33 17.54 -17.69
CA VAL A 736 19.53 17.38 -16.86
C VAL A 736 19.62 18.57 -15.92
N PHE A 737 19.71 18.29 -14.62
CA PHE A 737 19.79 19.29 -13.56
C PHE A 737 21.17 19.24 -12.94
N GLN A 738 22.00 20.25 -13.20
CA GLN A 738 23.40 20.31 -12.77
C GLN A 738 23.52 21.16 -11.50
N ALA A 739 23.89 20.54 -10.38
CA ALA A 739 24.15 21.26 -9.13
C ALA A 739 25.54 21.93 -9.17
N LEU A 740 25.60 23.16 -9.67
CA LEU A 740 26.85 23.89 -9.96
C LEU A 740 27.77 24.07 -8.74
N ASN A 741 27.20 24.09 -7.54
CA ASN A 741 27.90 24.16 -6.26
C ASN A 741 27.56 22.95 -5.36
N GLY A 742 27.19 21.82 -5.98
CA GLY A 742 26.84 20.58 -5.32
C GLY A 742 28.03 19.87 -4.68
N ALA A 743 27.77 18.67 -4.16
CA ALA A 743 28.75 17.86 -3.44
C ALA A 743 30.03 17.63 -4.28
N GLY A 744 31.19 17.90 -3.68
CA GLY A 744 32.51 17.66 -4.26
C GLY A 744 33.04 18.81 -5.10
N VAL A 745 32.20 19.76 -5.53
CA VAL A 745 32.63 20.87 -6.38
C VAL A 745 33.40 21.92 -5.59
N MET A 746 32.78 22.45 -4.52
CA MET A 746 33.40 23.51 -3.71
C MET A 746 34.42 22.97 -2.71
N GLU A 747 34.38 21.67 -2.44
CA GLU A 747 35.26 20.97 -1.48
C GLU A 747 36.59 20.53 -2.12
N ALA A 748 36.76 20.70 -3.43
CA ALA A 748 37.94 20.26 -4.16
C ALA A 748 39.20 21.06 -3.76
N PRO A 749 40.27 20.41 -3.25
CA PRO A 749 41.38 21.10 -2.59
C PRO A 749 42.35 21.83 -3.52
N ALA A 750 42.32 21.59 -4.84
CA ALA A 750 43.33 22.12 -5.77
C ALA A 750 42.79 22.71 -7.09
N ASN A 751 41.61 22.28 -7.55
CA ASN A 751 40.99 22.80 -8.78
C ASN A 751 39.46 22.61 -8.77
N PRO A 752 38.70 23.48 -8.07
CA PRO A 752 37.23 23.39 -8.04
C PRO A 752 36.58 23.51 -9.41
N HIS A 753 37.26 24.11 -10.40
CA HIS A 753 36.78 24.19 -11.79
C HIS A 753 36.97 22.88 -12.58
N GLY A 754 37.71 21.92 -12.06
CA GLY A 754 37.96 20.62 -12.70
C GLY A 754 37.04 19.49 -12.23
N VAL A 755 36.18 19.73 -11.23
CA VAL A 755 35.21 18.75 -10.74
C VAL A 755 33.88 18.97 -11.46
N PRO A 756 33.33 17.96 -12.17
CA PRO A 756 32.04 18.09 -12.83
C PRO A 756 30.94 18.29 -11.78
N ALA A 757 30.00 19.18 -12.10
CA ALA A 757 28.81 19.37 -11.27
C ALA A 757 28.00 18.07 -11.20
N PRO A 758 27.53 17.65 -10.02
CA PRO A 758 26.61 16.51 -9.91
C PRO A 758 25.36 16.72 -10.75
N GLU A 759 24.95 15.68 -11.49
CA GLU A 759 23.79 15.72 -12.37
C GLU A 759 22.65 14.85 -11.85
N THR A 760 21.45 15.39 -11.85
CA THR A 760 20.21 14.64 -11.70
C THR A 760 19.50 14.61 -13.05
N ARG A 761 19.08 13.41 -13.49
CA ARG A 761 18.52 13.21 -14.83
C ARG A 761 17.06 12.79 -14.75
N VAL A 762 16.25 13.36 -15.62
CA VAL A 762 14.86 12.98 -15.87
C VAL A 762 14.73 12.56 -17.32
N GLN A 763 14.05 11.46 -17.56
CA GLN A 763 13.72 10.95 -18.87
C GLN A 763 12.20 10.99 -19.04
N LEU A 764 11.74 11.70 -20.08
CA LEU A 764 10.33 11.82 -20.41
C LEU A 764 10.05 11.05 -21.70
N THR A 765 9.14 10.10 -21.64
CA THR A 765 8.66 9.33 -22.79
C THR A 765 7.28 9.87 -23.18
N LEU A 766 7.19 10.45 -24.37
CA LEU A 766 5.93 10.92 -24.96
C LEU A 766 5.44 9.88 -25.98
N GLU A 767 4.24 9.37 -25.76
CA GLU A 767 3.49 8.57 -26.73
C GLU A 767 2.57 9.48 -27.52
N VAL A 768 2.98 9.86 -28.73
CA VAL A 768 2.17 10.66 -29.65
C VAL A 768 1.15 9.76 -30.33
N LEU A 769 -0.13 10.02 -30.06
CA LEU A 769 -1.23 9.24 -30.62
C LEU A 769 -1.48 9.55 -32.10
N PRO A 770 -2.07 8.61 -32.86
CA PRO A 770 -2.57 8.83 -34.22
C PRO A 770 -3.86 9.66 -34.20
N PHE A 771 -3.75 10.87 -33.69
CA PHE A 771 -4.84 11.83 -33.55
C PHE A 771 -4.51 13.09 -34.35
N THR A 772 -5.52 13.64 -35.02
CA THR A 772 -5.41 14.90 -35.75
C THR A 772 -6.38 15.89 -35.12
N MET A 773 -5.86 17.02 -34.65
CA MET A 773 -6.69 18.14 -34.20
C MET A 773 -7.67 18.54 -35.31
N ALA A 774 -8.81 19.13 -34.94
CA ALA A 774 -9.80 19.59 -35.93
C ALA A 774 -9.16 20.59 -36.94
N PRO A 775 -9.81 20.99 -38.03
CA PRO A 775 -9.25 21.99 -38.96
C PRO A 775 -9.48 23.42 -38.45
N SER A 776 -8.78 24.39 -39.06
CA SER A 776 -8.90 25.81 -38.69
C SER A 776 -10.35 26.29 -38.84
N GLY A 777 -10.84 27.12 -37.93
CA GLY A 777 -12.24 27.56 -37.82
C GLY A 777 -13.17 26.63 -37.04
N ALA A 778 -12.69 25.48 -36.57
CA ALA A 778 -13.45 24.60 -35.69
C ALA A 778 -13.28 24.98 -34.20
N VAL A 779 -14.32 24.79 -33.40
CA VAL A 779 -14.25 24.88 -31.92
C VAL A 779 -13.37 23.73 -31.40
N ARG A 780 -12.20 24.03 -30.81
CA ARG A 780 -11.27 23.00 -30.30
C ARG A 780 -10.86 23.20 -28.85
N LEU A 781 -10.21 24.31 -28.54
CA LEU A 781 -9.62 24.61 -27.24
C LEU A 781 -10.31 25.83 -26.64
N CYS A 782 -11.18 25.54 -25.67
CA CYS A 782 -12.22 26.42 -25.21
C CYS A 782 -12.01 26.73 -23.73
N THR A 783 -11.67 27.98 -23.38
CA THR A 783 -11.38 28.38 -21.99
C THR A 783 -12.18 29.61 -21.60
N TRP A 784 -12.74 29.60 -20.38
CA TRP A 784 -13.48 30.73 -19.81
C TRP A 784 -12.54 31.75 -19.18
N SER A 785 -11.47 32.06 -19.90
CA SER A 785 -10.36 32.92 -19.48
C SER A 785 -10.54 34.35 -19.98
N PRO A 786 -9.74 35.33 -19.50
CA PRO A 786 -9.78 36.69 -19.99
C PRO A 786 -9.54 36.79 -21.50
N ASN A 787 -10.41 37.50 -22.20
CA ASN A 787 -10.33 37.76 -23.64
C ASN A 787 -9.46 39.00 -23.98
N GLN A 788 -8.75 39.54 -22.99
CA GLN A 788 -7.92 40.73 -23.09
C GLN A 788 -6.92 40.77 -21.92
N GLY A 789 -5.90 41.61 -22.03
CA GLY A 789 -4.86 41.75 -21.00
C GLY A 789 -3.64 40.88 -21.28
N ALA A 790 -2.78 40.73 -20.26
CA ALA A 790 -1.46 40.10 -20.41
C ALA A 790 -1.53 38.59 -20.75
N GLU A 791 -2.59 37.91 -20.30
CA GLU A 791 -2.78 36.46 -20.45
C GLU A 791 -3.25 36.05 -21.86
N LEU A 792 -3.84 36.98 -22.62
CA LEU A 792 -4.43 36.66 -23.92
C LEU A 792 -3.39 36.09 -24.89
N LYS A 793 -2.18 36.67 -24.92
CA LYS A 793 -1.11 36.20 -25.79
C LYS A 793 -0.75 34.75 -25.47
N ASP A 794 -0.62 34.43 -24.19
CA ASP A 794 -0.28 33.10 -23.71
C ASP A 794 -1.35 32.07 -24.10
N LEU A 795 -2.62 32.40 -23.88
CA LEU A 795 -3.74 31.54 -24.27
C LEU A 795 -3.74 31.24 -25.78
N LEU A 796 -3.51 32.26 -26.61
CA LEU A 796 -3.45 32.14 -28.06
C LEU A 796 -2.24 31.32 -28.52
N ASP A 797 -1.08 31.50 -27.89
CA ASP A 797 0.14 30.74 -28.20
C ASP A 797 -0.03 29.25 -27.85
N HIS A 798 -0.79 28.93 -26.80
CA HIS A 798 -1.17 27.56 -26.40
C HIS A 798 -2.37 26.99 -27.19
N GLY A 799 -2.77 27.65 -28.28
CA GLY A 799 -3.79 27.15 -29.19
C GLY A 799 -5.24 27.35 -28.73
N ASN A 800 -5.50 28.09 -27.64
CA ASN A 800 -6.88 28.47 -27.32
C ASN A 800 -7.47 29.28 -28.46
N ASN A 801 -8.63 28.84 -28.92
CA ASN A 801 -9.24 29.37 -30.12
C ASN A 801 -10.71 29.72 -29.93
N VAL A 802 -11.22 29.69 -28.70
CA VAL A 802 -12.59 30.06 -28.39
C VAL A 802 -12.59 30.98 -27.19
N PHE A 803 -13.15 32.18 -27.38
CA PHE A 803 -13.21 33.20 -26.34
C PHE A 803 -14.61 33.77 -26.24
N THR A 804 -15.07 33.99 -25.00
CA THR A 804 -16.31 34.75 -24.80
C THR A 804 -16.07 36.23 -25.07
N VAL A 805 -17.02 36.91 -25.70
CA VAL A 805 -16.93 38.34 -26.03
C VAL A 805 -18.24 39.06 -25.67
N PRO A 806 -18.22 40.35 -25.34
CA PRO A 806 -19.44 41.10 -25.06
C PRO A 806 -20.21 41.41 -26.36
N HIS A 807 -21.52 41.53 -26.24
CA HIS A 807 -22.34 42.18 -27.26
C HIS A 807 -21.98 43.67 -27.41
N GLY A 808 -22.12 44.20 -28.63
CA GLY A 808 -22.22 45.65 -28.84
C GLY A 808 -23.45 46.21 -28.12
N THR A 809 -23.33 47.40 -27.54
CA THR A 809 -24.41 48.02 -26.74
C THR A 809 -25.47 48.61 -27.67
N PRO A 810 -26.69 48.04 -27.74
CA PRO A 810 -27.72 48.53 -28.66
C PRO A 810 -28.22 49.92 -28.24
N GLN A 811 -28.53 50.77 -29.23
CA GLN A 811 -29.15 52.07 -29.05
C GLN A 811 -30.53 52.07 -29.72
N HIS A 812 -31.50 52.67 -29.05
CA HIS A 812 -32.89 52.71 -29.52
C HIS A 812 -33.37 54.15 -29.70
N ASP A 813 -34.35 54.34 -30.58
CA ASP A 813 -35.05 55.60 -30.74
C ASP A 813 -36.08 55.82 -29.61
N ALA A 814 -36.78 56.97 -29.64
CA ALA A 814 -37.82 57.29 -28.65
C ALA A 814 -39.04 56.34 -28.70
N ALA A 815 -39.14 55.48 -29.70
CA ALA A 815 -40.20 54.48 -29.87
C ALA A 815 -39.69 53.04 -29.62
N SER A 816 -38.51 52.89 -28.99
CA SER A 816 -37.90 51.60 -28.65
C SER A 816 -37.45 50.74 -29.84
N HIS A 817 -37.32 51.32 -31.04
CA HIS A 817 -36.74 50.61 -32.19
C HIS A 817 -35.23 50.70 -32.17
N TYR A 818 -34.56 49.59 -32.47
CA TYR A 818 -33.12 49.54 -32.62
C TYR A 818 -32.65 50.49 -33.74
N THR A 819 -31.52 51.17 -33.54
CA THR A 819 -30.95 52.10 -34.53
C THR A 819 -29.52 51.74 -34.89
N GLN A 820 -28.66 51.56 -33.88
CA GLN A 820 -27.26 51.21 -34.04
C GLN A 820 -26.74 50.53 -32.77
N ALA A 821 -25.52 50.01 -32.81
CA ALA A 821 -24.85 49.47 -31.63
C ALA A 821 -23.46 50.12 -31.45
N ASP A 822 -23.08 50.36 -30.19
CA ASP A 822 -21.74 50.78 -29.82
C ASP A 822 -20.85 49.54 -29.58
N PHE A 823 -19.84 49.37 -30.43
CA PHE A 823 -18.88 48.26 -30.39
C PHE A 823 -17.54 48.62 -29.71
N SER A 824 -17.43 49.79 -29.07
CA SER A 824 -16.18 50.26 -28.43
C SER A 824 -15.59 49.30 -27.38
N ARG A 825 -16.41 48.43 -26.78
CA ARG A 825 -15.98 47.36 -25.86
C ARG A 825 -15.54 46.08 -26.56
N LEU A 826 -16.01 45.82 -27.77
CA LEU A 826 -15.73 44.62 -28.56
C LEU A 826 -14.48 44.81 -29.42
N ASP A 827 -14.32 46.00 -30.02
CA ASP A 827 -13.25 46.28 -30.99
C ASP A 827 -11.82 46.03 -30.45
N PRO A 828 -11.47 46.41 -29.20
CA PRO A 828 -10.15 46.11 -28.64
C PRO A 828 -9.89 44.62 -28.47
N ILE A 829 -10.94 43.83 -28.17
CA ILE A 829 -10.86 42.38 -27.99
C ILE A 829 -10.60 41.72 -29.35
N LEU A 830 -11.39 42.07 -30.37
CA LEU A 830 -11.21 41.55 -31.73
C LEU A 830 -9.85 41.93 -32.33
N ALA A 831 -9.34 43.13 -32.02
CA ALA A 831 -7.99 43.53 -32.43
C ALA A 831 -6.91 42.62 -31.82
N GLY A 832 -7.11 42.15 -30.58
CA GLY A 832 -6.21 41.21 -29.91
C GLY A 832 -6.16 39.82 -30.55
N PHE A 833 -7.23 39.40 -31.23
CA PHE A 833 -7.29 38.10 -31.94
C PHE A 833 -6.70 38.14 -33.35
N LYS A 834 -6.33 39.31 -33.86
CA LYS A 834 -5.92 39.48 -35.25
C LYS A 834 -4.69 38.64 -35.58
N GLY A 835 -4.83 37.76 -36.57
CA GLY A 835 -3.76 36.83 -37.00
C GLY A 835 -3.87 35.44 -36.38
N HIS A 836 -4.83 35.22 -35.48
CA HIS A 836 -5.15 33.93 -34.91
C HIS A 836 -6.50 33.43 -35.44
N ASP A 837 -6.64 32.12 -35.50
CA ASP A 837 -7.91 31.44 -35.79
C ASP A 837 -8.73 31.40 -34.50
N VAL A 838 -9.72 32.28 -34.36
CA VAL A 838 -10.51 32.43 -33.13
C VAL A 838 -12.01 32.41 -33.45
N VAL A 839 -12.76 31.63 -32.69
CA VAL A 839 -14.22 31.63 -32.63
C VAL A 839 -14.70 32.48 -31.45
N ALA A 840 -15.38 33.59 -31.74
CA ALA A 840 -15.90 34.50 -30.72
C ALA A 840 -17.31 34.09 -30.25
N LEU A 841 -17.48 33.83 -28.95
CA LEU A 841 -18.77 33.49 -28.35
C LEU A 841 -19.39 34.70 -27.68
N PHE A 842 -20.44 35.27 -28.27
CA PHE A 842 -21.14 36.41 -27.70
C PHE A 842 -21.90 36.01 -26.44
N SER A 843 -21.42 36.48 -25.29
CA SER A 843 -21.96 36.11 -23.97
C SER A 843 -23.18 36.94 -23.59
N GLY A 844 -24.24 36.26 -23.16
CA GLY A 844 -25.49 36.87 -22.73
C GLY A 844 -26.50 37.12 -23.87
N PHE A 845 -27.70 37.56 -23.52
CA PHE A 845 -28.64 38.06 -24.52
C PHE A 845 -28.29 39.49 -24.93
N PRO A 846 -28.47 39.89 -26.20
CA PRO A 846 -28.34 41.28 -26.59
C PRO A 846 -29.38 42.12 -25.85
N ALA A 847 -28.95 43.25 -25.27
CA ALA A 847 -29.76 44.14 -24.45
C ALA A 847 -30.72 45.01 -25.30
N LEU A 848 -31.67 44.35 -25.95
CA LEU A 848 -32.65 44.97 -26.85
C LEU A 848 -33.93 45.34 -26.08
N GLU A 849 -34.58 46.44 -26.47
CA GLU A 849 -35.86 46.84 -25.90
C GLU A 849 -37.02 45.98 -26.43
N GLY A 850 -38.05 45.79 -25.59
CA GLY A 850 -39.21 44.94 -25.83
C GLY A 850 -39.22 43.66 -24.99
N GLU A 851 -40.41 43.09 -24.74
CA GLU A 851 -40.56 41.81 -24.03
C GLU A 851 -39.94 40.68 -24.86
N PHE A 852 -39.18 39.78 -24.22
CA PHE A 852 -38.49 38.67 -24.89
C PHE A 852 -39.47 37.81 -25.71
N GLY A 853 -39.23 37.67 -27.01
CA GLY A 853 -40.09 36.90 -27.91
C GLY A 853 -41.23 37.70 -28.57
N SER A 854 -41.48 38.93 -28.15
CA SER A 854 -42.46 39.84 -28.76
C SER A 854 -42.08 40.23 -30.20
N ASN A 855 -43.04 40.77 -30.96
CA ASN A 855 -42.79 41.24 -32.33
C ASN A 855 -41.73 42.36 -32.36
N LEU A 856 -41.78 43.29 -31.40
CA LEU A 856 -40.81 44.38 -31.29
C LEU A 856 -39.40 43.83 -31.00
N TYR A 857 -39.26 42.90 -30.05
CA TYR A 857 -37.97 42.28 -29.75
C TYR A 857 -37.40 41.52 -30.95
N ARG A 858 -38.24 40.79 -31.71
CA ARG A 858 -37.83 40.08 -32.93
C ARG A 858 -37.36 41.03 -34.04
N GLN A 859 -38.03 42.17 -34.20
CA GLN A 859 -37.62 43.21 -35.16
C GLN A 859 -36.27 43.81 -34.76
N ASN A 860 -36.13 44.25 -33.50
CA ASN A 860 -34.88 44.79 -32.96
C ASN A 860 -33.73 43.77 -33.06
N LEU A 861 -34.00 42.48 -32.80
CA LEU A 861 -33.02 41.41 -32.92
C LEU A 861 -32.56 41.21 -34.36
N ALA A 862 -33.48 41.27 -35.33
CA ALA A 862 -33.13 41.10 -36.74
C ALA A 862 -32.20 42.22 -37.24
N GLU A 863 -32.50 43.47 -36.90
CA GLU A 863 -31.68 44.62 -37.28
C GLU A 863 -30.33 44.61 -36.56
N TYR A 864 -30.31 44.27 -35.27
CA TYR A 864 -29.08 44.12 -34.50
C TYR A 864 -28.16 43.05 -35.09
N LEU A 865 -28.68 41.86 -35.43
CA LEU A 865 -27.88 40.79 -36.03
C LEU A 865 -27.33 41.20 -37.40
N GLY A 866 -28.11 41.93 -38.21
CA GLY A 866 -27.64 42.48 -39.47
C GLY A 866 -26.45 43.43 -39.29
N HIS A 867 -26.51 44.32 -38.31
CA HIS A 867 -25.40 45.21 -37.97
C HIS A 867 -24.20 44.46 -37.37
N LEU A 868 -24.44 43.47 -36.51
CA LEU A 868 -23.39 42.65 -35.90
C LEU A 868 -22.59 41.90 -36.97
N VAL A 869 -23.26 41.18 -37.88
CA VAL A 869 -22.61 40.42 -38.96
C VAL A 869 -21.74 41.34 -39.83
N LEU A 870 -22.28 42.49 -40.25
CA LEU A 870 -21.53 43.46 -41.05
C LEU A 870 -20.34 44.04 -40.30
N HIS A 871 -20.47 44.27 -38.99
CA HIS A 871 -19.37 44.75 -38.16
C HIS A 871 -18.27 43.70 -38.02
N MET A 872 -18.62 42.46 -37.70
CA MET A 872 -17.67 41.33 -37.59
C MET A 872 -16.90 41.11 -38.89
N GLN A 873 -17.60 41.14 -40.04
CA GLN A 873 -16.96 41.02 -41.36
C GLN A 873 -15.96 42.15 -41.64
N ARG A 874 -16.23 43.39 -41.21
CA ARG A 874 -15.27 44.51 -41.33
C ARG A 874 -14.05 44.33 -40.45
N GLN A 875 -14.19 43.62 -39.32
CA GLN A 875 -13.08 43.26 -38.43
C GLN A 875 -12.31 42.02 -38.93
N GLY A 876 -12.74 41.40 -40.04
CA GLY A 876 -12.10 40.22 -40.61
C GLY A 876 -12.56 38.89 -40.01
N VAL A 877 -13.67 38.87 -39.27
CA VAL A 877 -14.27 37.66 -38.70
C VAL A 877 -15.48 37.26 -39.54
N ASP A 878 -15.45 36.06 -40.12
CA ASP A 878 -16.57 35.55 -40.93
C ASP A 878 -17.66 34.88 -40.06
N LEU A 879 -18.73 34.39 -40.70
CA LEU A 879 -19.88 33.79 -40.02
C LEU A 879 -19.58 32.48 -39.30
N GLU A 880 -18.51 31.76 -39.66
CA GLU A 880 -18.12 30.50 -39.01
C GLU A 880 -17.30 30.76 -37.73
N HIS A 881 -16.76 31.97 -37.58
CA HIS A 881 -15.84 32.34 -36.49
C HIS A 881 -16.51 33.18 -35.38
N PHE A 882 -17.84 33.19 -35.31
CA PHE A 882 -18.53 33.63 -34.10
C PHE A 882 -19.89 32.96 -33.91
N ALA A 883 -20.33 32.85 -32.66
CA ALA A 883 -21.63 32.30 -32.30
C ALA A 883 -22.27 33.07 -31.15
N LEU A 884 -23.60 32.94 -31.03
CA LEU A 884 -24.34 33.51 -29.91
C LEU A 884 -24.37 32.51 -28.76
N TYR A 885 -23.87 32.91 -27.60
CA TYR A 885 -23.75 32.11 -26.39
C TYR A 885 -24.50 32.77 -25.21
N PRO A 886 -25.83 32.80 -25.22
CA PRO A 886 -26.58 33.67 -24.33
C PRO A 886 -26.71 33.13 -22.90
N ILE A 887 -26.58 31.82 -22.69
CA ILE A 887 -26.71 31.18 -21.38
C ILE A 887 -25.67 30.06 -21.27
N ASP A 888 -24.82 30.14 -20.25
CA ASP A 888 -23.92 29.07 -19.84
C ASP A 888 -24.67 28.02 -18.99
N GLU A 889 -24.36 26.74 -19.18
CA GLU A 889 -24.92 25.61 -18.43
C GLU A 889 -26.45 25.71 -18.11
N PRO A 890 -27.33 25.91 -19.11
CA PRO A 890 -28.76 26.22 -18.87
C PRO A 890 -29.51 25.15 -18.08
N GLY A 891 -29.04 23.90 -18.10
CA GLY A 891 -29.60 22.80 -17.30
C GLY A 891 -29.38 22.97 -15.79
N GLY A 892 -28.29 23.61 -15.36
CA GLY A 892 -27.98 23.88 -13.95
C GLY A 892 -28.90 24.94 -13.33
N HIS A 893 -29.46 25.82 -14.16
CA HIS A 893 -30.37 26.88 -13.74
C HIS A 893 -31.87 26.53 -13.86
N GLY A 894 -32.17 25.34 -14.39
CA GLY A 894 -33.53 24.81 -14.52
C GLY A 894 -34.14 24.96 -15.92
N TRP A 895 -35.21 24.20 -16.18
CA TRP A 895 -35.84 24.07 -17.51
C TRP A 895 -36.33 25.37 -18.14
N GLN A 896 -36.61 26.40 -17.35
CA GLN A 896 -37.00 27.71 -17.88
C GLN A 896 -35.90 28.32 -18.75
N TYR A 897 -34.63 28.24 -18.33
CA TYR A 897 -33.50 28.79 -19.08
C TYR A 897 -33.18 27.95 -20.31
N VAL A 898 -33.33 26.62 -20.23
CA VAL A 898 -33.27 25.74 -21.41
C VAL A 898 -34.33 26.15 -22.44
N ASN A 899 -35.57 26.36 -22.00
CA ASN A 899 -36.66 26.79 -22.88
C ASN A 899 -36.39 28.18 -23.47
N GLN A 900 -35.82 29.10 -22.69
CA GLN A 900 -35.46 30.44 -23.13
C GLN A 900 -34.34 30.41 -24.18
N LEU A 901 -33.30 29.60 -23.97
CA LEU A 901 -32.22 29.38 -24.94
C LEU A 901 -32.77 28.78 -26.25
N VAL A 902 -33.63 27.76 -26.15
CA VAL A 902 -34.27 27.14 -27.33
C VAL A 902 -35.14 28.14 -28.07
N ALA A 903 -35.91 28.96 -27.35
CA ALA A 903 -36.74 30.00 -27.95
C ALA A 903 -35.87 31.05 -28.67
N PHE A 904 -34.77 31.48 -28.05
CA PHE A 904 -33.82 32.40 -28.67
C PHE A 904 -33.18 31.80 -29.93
N GLY A 905 -32.66 30.58 -29.87
CA GLY A 905 -32.08 29.90 -31.02
C GLY A 905 -33.07 29.74 -32.18
N LYS A 906 -34.35 29.47 -31.90
CA LYS A 906 -35.41 29.47 -32.91
C LYS A 906 -35.60 30.85 -33.54
N MET A 907 -35.65 31.93 -32.73
CA MET A 907 -35.76 33.30 -33.25
C MET A 907 -34.59 33.67 -34.16
N VAL A 908 -33.36 33.40 -33.72
CA VAL A 908 -32.15 33.68 -34.49
C VAL A 908 -32.18 32.91 -35.82
N ARG A 909 -32.50 31.62 -35.79
CA ARG A 909 -32.59 30.78 -37.00
C ARG A 909 -33.69 31.24 -37.97
N ASP A 910 -34.82 31.73 -37.44
CA ASP A 910 -35.90 32.28 -38.27
C ASP A 910 -35.47 33.58 -38.97
N ILE A 911 -34.63 34.39 -38.31
CA ILE A 911 -34.08 35.65 -38.84
C ILE A 911 -32.97 35.38 -39.87
N ASN A 912 -31.99 34.56 -39.50
CA ASN A 912 -30.90 34.15 -40.36
C ASN A 912 -30.65 32.64 -40.17
N PRO A 913 -31.01 31.80 -41.16
CA PRO A 913 -30.88 30.35 -41.07
C PRO A 913 -29.46 29.84 -41.34
N ARG A 914 -28.53 30.73 -41.75
CA ARG A 914 -27.09 30.47 -41.83
C ARG A 914 -26.44 31.07 -40.60
#